data_AF-N1RH80-F1
#
_entry.id   AF-N1RH80-F1
#
_cell.length_a   1.000
_cell.length_b   1.000
_cell.length_c   1.000
_cell.angle_alpha   90.00
_cell.angle_beta   90.00
_cell.angle_gamma   90.00
#
_symmetry.space_group_name_H-M   'P 1'
#
loop_
_entity.id
_entity.type
_entity.pdbx_description
1 polymer ?
#
loop_
_entity_poly.entity_id
_entity_poly.type
_entity_poly.pdbx_seq_one_letter_code
_entity_poly.pdbx_strand_id
1 'polypeptide(L)'
;MASGTQESAIAEGRQLYGAKQYKPALKQFTKAMQLCVCTRQEKRPRCSCKNFEKVASEGGSIFYEAMYTCACTVRKTFSKCDNKLHVQALDYRAATFEEMKELERAQKDAEWILELAPRLPDGYLRLGKISRLQKKYEFAWKVYTAGIEVGNKHRLAELPKFQKLRAARQPLHIRFYRQDPLRNPQEIVQRIFHYLDFGSLVRCTGVSKEWRQYLTSHGNERLWRTLFFREKLAHDRPPGVKSLKKLISFSGNDVRQIIVEDISRFRLTQHKLVALLQGSKNLEHLELRGSTEEDLTIPEAKGILKKLNHIILQDIIIMKPHIMVSLLQHAHESLQTLHIDGLPQIDSSSQAIFPHLPNLQYMRLEEPRRPSLFRLRTWHLASKTPRMQQLYLKDVQLSGELPADAKLDEFWPELKAVTVHGPNDSDQNTAQTIQQLTSLRGGRTLQYIDFDFRWRPDDDGPLGLIMLSEILNREPEMLATDGYDKNCQYSDLRSLRLRRAMVPPLKLQKVLRDTLTSHKLHTLDLAFPLDPQGVLEGSGSTKHIQDHAWLRGEPAIRSIGLSEFRFRSYPKTIDEMYLPSFLASFPNLEILEINSSHYEARELCIMIEAILKVTHIQRIYQRTIHGEWGDKLRKVTGMHGVELIWGDRPREWPLKIDD
;
A
#
# COMPACT_ATOMS: atom_id res chain seq x y z
N MET A 1 -35.07 68.82 13.87
CA MET A 1 -35.65 67.83 12.93
C MET A 1 -34.54 67.36 12.00
N ALA A 2 -34.07 66.11 12.13
CA ALA A 2 -33.01 65.59 11.26
C ALA A 2 -33.61 64.85 10.05
N SER A 3 -33.21 65.24 8.84
CA SER A 3 -33.50 64.51 7.60
C SER A 3 -32.68 63.22 7.58
N GLY A 4 -33.17 62.19 8.28
CA GLY A 4 -32.46 60.92 8.44
C GLY A 4 -32.10 60.29 7.09
N THR A 5 -30.80 60.21 6.81
CA THR A 5 -30.27 59.59 5.59
C THR A 5 -30.55 58.08 5.59
N GLN A 6 -30.51 57.47 4.40
CA GLN A 6 -30.69 56.02 4.25
C GLN A 6 -29.71 55.22 5.15
N GLU A 7 -28.48 55.72 5.32
CA GLU A 7 -27.45 55.11 6.15
C GLU A 7 -27.75 55.23 7.64
N SER A 8 -28.21 56.40 8.10
CA SER A 8 -28.61 56.64 9.50
C SER A 8 -29.74 55.69 9.92
N ALA A 9 -30.75 55.50 9.07
CA ALA A 9 -31.85 54.56 9.34
C ALA A 9 -31.38 53.09 9.37
N ILE A 10 -30.38 52.71 8.58
CA ILE A 10 -29.77 51.36 8.64
C ILE A 10 -28.94 51.20 9.92
N ALA A 11 -28.18 52.22 10.33
CA ALA A 11 -27.37 52.18 11.55
C ALA A 11 -28.24 52.05 12.81
N GLU A 12 -29.30 52.86 12.93
CA GLU A 12 -30.28 52.76 14.01
C GLU A 12 -30.97 51.38 14.01
N GLY A 13 -31.41 50.90 12.84
CA GLY A 13 -31.98 49.57 12.69
C GLY A 13 -31.04 48.45 13.14
N ARG A 14 -29.72 48.55 12.87
CA ARG A 14 -28.71 47.59 13.34
C ARG A 14 -28.54 47.60 14.86
N GLN A 15 -28.55 48.77 15.50
CA GLN A 15 -28.50 48.88 16.96
C GLN A 15 -29.73 48.21 17.59
N LEU A 16 -30.92 48.51 17.08
CA LEU A 16 -32.19 47.89 17.53
C LEU A 16 -32.22 46.38 17.29
N TYR A 17 -31.68 45.90 16.17
CA TYR A 17 -31.52 44.46 15.90
C TYR A 17 -30.58 43.80 16.92
N GLY A 18 -29.43 44.41 17.21
CA GLY A 18 -28.49 43.92 18.24
C GLY A 18 -29.11 43.88 19.64
N ALA A 19 -29.95 44.86 19.97
CA ALA A 19 -30.74 44.91 21.20
C ALA A 19 -31.97 43.97 21.21
N LYS A 20 -32.12 43.10 20.19
CA LYS A 20 -33.27 42.18 19.99
C LYS A 20 -34.64 42.88 19.87
N GLN A 21 -34.65 44.18 19.61
CA GLN A 21 -35.87 44.99 19.42
C GLN A 21 -36.35 44.89 17.96
N TYR A 22 -36.79 43.69 17.57
CA TYR A 22 -37.09 43.37 16.17
C TYR A 22 -38.22 44.21 15.56
N LYS A 23 -39.32 44.48 16.28
CA LYS A 23 -40.43 45.32 15.76
C LYS A 23 -39.98 46.77 15.46
N PRO A 24 -39.25 47.49 16.34
CA PRO A 24 -38.59 48.75 15.99
C PRO A 24 -37.60 48.63 14.81
N ALA A 25 -36.74 47.61 14.79
CA ALA A 25 -35.76 47.42 13.71
C ALA A 25 -36.43 47.29 12.33
N LEU A 26 -37.52 46.51 12.22
CA LEU A 26 -38.31 46.38 10.98
C LEU A 26 -38.84 47.73 10.45
N LYS A 27 -39.24 48.65 11.35
CA LYS A 27 -39.67 50.01 10.95
C LYS A 27 -38.51 50.80 10.36
N GLN A 28 -37.34 50.79 11.01
CA GLN A 28 -36.17 51.52 10.52
C GLN A 28 -35.61 50.95 9.21
N PHE A 29 -35.53 49.63 9.05
CA PHE A 29 -35.15 49.04 7.76
C PHE A 29 -36.17 49.34 6.64
N THR A 30 -37.47 49.36 6.94
CA THR A 30 -38.50 49.74 5.95
C THR A 30 -38.42 51.22 5.57
N LYS A 31 -38.14 52.11 6.53
CA LYS A 31 -37.85 53.54 6.27
C LYS A 31 -36.61 53.71 5.39
N ALA A 32 -35.53 52.99 5.68
CA ALA A 32 -34.31 52.98 4.86
C ALA A 32 -34.55 52.50 3.42
N MET A 33 -35.48 51.57 3.19
CA MET A 33 -35.86 51.18 1.83
C MET A 33 -36.65 52.29 1.11
N GLN A 34 -37.62 52.91 1.80
CA GLN A 34 -38.46 53.97 1.23
C GLN A 34 -37.63 55.19 0.79
N LEU A 35 -36.56 55.51 1.53
CA LEU A 35 -35.61 56.58 1.20
C LEU A 35 -34.74 56.30 -0.05
N CYS A 36 -34.77 55.10 -0.63
CA CYS A 36 -34.00 54.80 -1.83
C CYS A 36 -34.67 55.37 -3.09
N VAL A 37 -33.94 56.13 -3.92
CA VAL A 37 -34.45 56.75 -5.17
C VAL A 37 -35.28 55.80 -6.07
N CYS A 38 -34.95 54.51 -6.12
CA CYS A 38 -35.68 53.50 -6.92
C CYS A 38 -37.13 53.22 -6.49
N THR A 39 -37.59 53.75 -5.35
CA THR A 39 -38.99 53.67 -4.88
C THR A 39 -39.85 54.83 -5.39
N ARG A 40 -39.23 55.88 -5.97
CA ARG A 40 -39.93 57.13 -6.38
C ARG A 40 -40.76 57.76 -5.25
N GLN A 41 -40.36 57.57 -3.98
CA GLN A 41 -41.10 57.98 -2.78
C GLN A 41 -42.46 57.26 -2.57
N GLU A 42 -42.78 56.25 -3.40
CA GLU A 42 -43.98 55.41 -3.27
C GLU A 42 -43.67 54.03 -2.68
N LYS A 43 -44.70 53.33 -2.20
CA LYS A 43 -44.58 51.95 -1.73
C LYS A 43 -44.48 50.97 -2.90
N ARG A 44 -43.25 50.74 -3.39
CA ARG A 44 -42.96 49.72 -4.42
C ARG A 44 -43.51 48.33 -4.01
N PRO A 45 -44.50 47.76 -4.72
CA PRO A 45 -44.96 46.39 -4.48
C PRO A 45 -43.94 45.35 -4.99
N ARG A 46 -44.08 44.10 -4.54
CA ARG A 46 -43.30 42.96 -5.06
C ARG A 46 -43.94 42.42 -6.36
N CYS A 47 -43.13 41.83 -7.23
CA CYS A 47 -43.63 41.08 -8.38
C CYS A 47 -44.27 39.76 -7.91
N SER A 48 -45.38 39.34 -8.52
CA SER A 48 -46.01 38.02 -8.30
C SER A 48 -45.80 37.05 -9.46
N CYS A 49 -45.23 37.52 -10.58
CA CYS A 49 -45.07 36.73 -11.80
C CYS A 49 -43.83 35.82 -11.80
N LYS A 50 -42.96 35.91 -10.78
CA LYS A 50 -41.70 35.17 -10.72
C LYS A 50 -41.76 34.06 -9.69
N ASN A 51 -41.26 32.88 -10.04
CA ASN A 51 -41.22 31.74 -9.12
C ASN A 51 -39.90 30.99 -9.25
N PHE A 52 -38.92 31.43 -8.44
CA PHE A 52 -37.58 30.85 -8.41
C PHE A 52 -37.57 29.38 -7.97
N GLU A 53 -38.49 28.97 -7.08
CA GLU A 53 -38.58 27.59 -6.61
C GLU A 53 -39.09 26.65 -7.71
N LYS A 54 -40.11 27.07 -8.47
CA LYS A 54 -40.59 26.33 -9.65
C LYS A 54 -39.50 26.22 -10.70
N VAL A 55 -38.88 27.33 -11.12
CA VAL A 55 -37.81 27.33 -12.14
C VAL A 55 -36.63 26.44 -11.70
N ALA A 56 -36.27 26.47 -10.42
CA ALA A 56 -35.22 25.59 -9.89
C ALA A 56 -35.64 24.10 -9.91
N SER A 57 -36.90 23.76 -9.63
CA SER A 57 -37.39 22.38 -9.74
C SER A 57 -37.32 21.86 -11.18
N GLU A 58 -37.67 22.69 -12.16
CA GLU A 58 -37.64 22.38 -13.61
C GLU A 58 -36.22 22.40 -14.21
N GLY A 59 -35.19 22.72 -13.43
CA GLY A 59 -33.80 22.79 -13.87
C GLY A 59 -33.43 24.06 -14.66
N GLY A 60 -34.31 25.05 -14.69
CA GLY A 60 -34.07 26.35 -15.33
C GLY A 60 -33.12 27.26 -14.55
N SER A 61 -32.60 28.29 -15.23
CA SER A 61 -31.67 29.23 -14.59
C SER A 61 -32.38 30.29 -13.76
N ILE A 62 -32.17 30.24 -12.45
CA ILE A 62 -32.63 31.24 -11.46
C ILE A 62 -32.18 32.66 -11.85
N PHE A 63 -31.01 32.83 -12.46
CA PHE A 63 -30.55 34.13 -12.94
C PHE A 63 -31.37 34.65 -14.14
N TYR A 64 -31.70 33.78 -15.11
CA TYR A 64 -32.55 34.20 -16.23
C TYR A 64 -33.97 34.52 -15.78
N GLU A 65 -34.53 33.76 -14.82
CA GLU A 65 -35.81 34.13 -14.18
C GLU A 65 -35.73 35.49 -13.48
N ALA A 66 -34.64 35.77 -12.75
CA ALA A 66 -34.44 37.08 -12.12
C ALA A 66 -34.28 38.20 -13.16
N MET A 67 -33.68 37.91 -14.32
CA MET A 67 -33.55 38.84 -15.45
C MET A 67 -34.82 38.99 -16.31
N TYR A 68 -35.70 37.99 -16.33
CA TYR A 68 -36.92 37.96 -17.16
C TYR A 68 -37.82 39.17 -16.93
N THR A 69 -38.42 39.66 -18.01
CA THR A 69 -39.27 40.86 -18.04
C THR A 69 -40.74 40.47 -18.01
N CYS A 70 -41.36 40.47 -16.83
CA CYS A 70 -42.82 40.40 -16.72
C CYS A 70 -43.47 41.60 -17.44
N ALA A 71 -44.69 41.42 -17.95
CA ALA A 71 -45.55 42.52 -18.39
C ALA A 71 -46.22 43.28 -17.21
N CYS A 72 -45.87 42.93 -15.98
CA CYS A 72 -46.55 43.36 -14.76
C CYS A 72 -46.30 44.84 -14.41
N THR A 73 -47.29 45.49 -13.81
CA THR A 73 -47.28 46.94 -13.49
C THR A 73 -46.04 47.34 -12.69
N VAL A 74 -45.66 46.52 -11.72
CA VAL A 74 -44.44 46.68 -10.90
C VAL A 74 -43.18 46.90 -11.75
N ARG A 75 -43.05 46.20 -12.87
CA ARG A 75 -41.87 46.29 -13.76
C ARG A 75 -41.95 47.47 -14.72
N LYS A 76 -43.16 47.85 -15.15
CA LYS A 76 -43.38 49.07 -15.95
C LYS A 76 -43.06 50.33 -15.14
N THR A 77 -43.41 50.36 -13.85
CA THR A 77 -43.19 51.53 -12.98
C THR A 77 -41.79 51.57 -12.37
N PHE A 78 -41.17 50.43 -12.02
CA PHE A 78 -39.92 50.39 -11.25
C PHE A 78 -38.79 49.59 -11.92
N SER A 79 -37.63 50.24 -12.10
CA SER A 79 -36.40 49.67 -12.63
C SER A 79 -35.67 48.73 -11.63
N LYS A 80 -34.58 48.10 -12.07
CA LYS A 80 -33.67 47.34 -11.19
C LYS A 80 -32.87 48.30 -10.31
N CYS A 81 -32.37 47.84 -9.16
CA CYS A 81 -31.71 48.69 -8.19
C CYS A 81 -30.49 47.99 -7.58
N ASP A 82 -29.31 48.35 -8.07
CA ASP A 82 -28.03 47.85 -7.58
C ASP A 82 -27.46 48.70 -6.40
N ASN A 83 -28.27 49.58 -5.79
CA ASN A 83 -27.85 50.36 -4.62
C ASN A 83 -27.57 49.44 -3.42
N LYS A 84 -26.30 49.38 -3.00
CA LYS A 84 -25.79 48.57 -1.89
C LYS A 84 -26.54 48.84 -0.57
N LEU A 85 -26.95 50.08 -0.29
CA LEU A 85 -27.67 50.44 0.94
C LEU A 85 -29.10 49.88 0.94
N HIS A 86 -29.77 49.89 -0.22
CA HIS A 86 -31.12 49.33 -0.36
C HIS A 86 -31.09 47.81 -0.20
N VAL A 87 -30.11 47.14 -0.83
CA VAL A 87 -29.89 45.69 -0.66
C VAL A 87 -29.55 45.34 0.79
N GLN A 88 -28.72 46.14 1.47
CA GLN A 88 -28.44 45.95 2.90
C GLN A 88 -29.70 46.12 3.77
N ALA A 89 -30.52 47.15 3.55
CA ALA A 89 -31.75 47.36 4.31
C ALA A 89 -32.71 46.16 4.17
N LEU A 90 -32.86 45.61 2.97
CA LEU A 90 -33.60 44.38 2.71
C LEU A 90 -32.98 43.15 3.38
N ASP A 91 -31.66 43.00 3.34
CA ASP A 91 -30.93 41.86 3.94
C ASP A 91 -31.08 41.83 5.47
N TYR A 92 -31.00 43.00 6.13
CA TYR A 92 -31.27 43.13 7.55
C TYR A 92 -32.75 42.93 7.89
N ARG A 93 -33.69 43.34 7.03
CA ARG A 93 -35.11 43.06 7.24
C ARG A 93 -35.42 41.57 7.13
N ALA A 94 -34.84 40.89 6.14
CA ALA A 94 -34.92 39.43 6.02
C ALA A 94 -34.30 38.73 7.24
N ALA A 95 -33.15 39.19 7.74
CA ALA A 95 -32.55 38.70 8.99
C ALA A 95 -33.46 38.92 10.20
N THR A 96 -34.17 40.04 10.28
CA THR A 96 -35.09 40.33 11.39
C THR A 96 -36.30 39.39 11.38
N PHE A 97 -36.85 39.08 10.20
CA PHE A 97 -37.88 38.04 10.05
C PHE A 97 -37.34 36.62 10.33
N GLU A 98 -36.06 36.36 10.03
CA GLU A 98 -35.36 35.10 10.36
C GLU A 98 -35.33 34.87 11.88
N GLU A 99 -34.87 35.86 12.67
CA GLU A 99 -34.84 35.80 14.15
C GLU A 99 -36.25 35.69 14.76
N MET A 100 -37.25 36.34 14.14
CA MET A 100 -38.66 36.22 14.52
C MET A 100 -39.31 34.89 14.11
N LYS A 101 -38.55 33.97 13.47
CA LYS A 101 -39.02 32.68 12.90
C LYS A 101 -40.08 32.81 11.79
N GLU A 102 -40.31 34.01 11.25
CA GLU A 102 -41.24 34.29 10.14
C GLU A 102 -40.59 33.98 8.77
N LEU A 103 -40.16 32.72 8.58
CA LEU A 103 -39.32 32.31 7.45
C LEU A 103 -39.93 32.62 6.06
N GLU A 104 -41.25 32.59 5.90
CA GLU A 104 -41.91 32.98 4.64
C GLU A 104 -41.74 34.46 4.30
N ARG A 105 -41.77 35.35 5.31
CA ARG A 105 -41.57 36.79 5.09
C ARG A 105 -40.12 37.09 4.80
N ALA A 106 -39.20 36.39 5.48
CA ALA A 106 -37.77 36.42 5.17
C ALA A 106 -37.49 35.94 3.74
N GLN A 107 -38.10 34.83 3.29
CA GLN A 107 -37.94 34.32 1.92
C GLN A 107 -38.38 35.36 0.89
N LYS A 108 -39.56 35.96 1.05
CA LYS A 108 -40.09 36.99 0.13
C LYS A 108 -39.22 38.26 0.09
N ASP A 109 -38.44 38.56 1.14
CA ASP A 109 -37.44 39.63 1.09
C ASP A 109 -36.15 39.20 0.38
N ALA A 110 -35.69 37.96 0.57
CA ALA A 110 -34.52 37.42 -0.12
C ALA A 110 -34.74 37.27 -1.63
N GLU A 111 -35.92 36.80 -2.05
CA GLU A 111 -36.37 36.77 -3.44
C GLU A 111 -36.43 38.19 -4.03
N TRP A 112 -36.87 39.17 -3.24
CA TRP A 112 -36.92 40.56 -3.68
C TRP A 112 -35.53 41.17 -3.90
N ILE A 113 -34.54 40.86 -3.03
CA ILE A 113 -33.13 41.24 -3.27
C ILE A 113 -32.64 40.66 -4.61
N LEU A 114 -32.94 39.38 -4.87
CA LEU A 114 -32.56 38.67 -6.09
C LEU A 114 -33.21 39.26 -7.34
N GLU A 115 -34.47 39.69 -7.27
CA GLU A 115 -35.14 40.43 -8.37
C GLU A 115 -34.50 41.80 -8.66
N LEU A 116 -34.20 42.55 -7.59
CA LEU A 116 -33.71 43.93 -7.65
C LEU A 116 -32.27 44.00 -8.17
N ALA A 117 -31.40 43.11 -7.69
CA ALA A 117 -29.96 43.12 -7.95
C ALA A 117 -29.42 41.69 -8.22
N PRO A 118 -29.83 41.03 -9.33
CA PRO A 118 -29.46 39.63 -9.62
C PRO A 118 -27.96 39.41 -9.90
N ARG A 119 -27.17 40.47 -10.01
CA ARG A 119 -25.71 40.40 -10.15
C ARG A 119 -24.98 40.41 -8.81
N LEU A 120 -25.67 40.74 -7.71
CA LEU A 120 -25.09 40.79 -6.37
C LEU A 120 -25.25 39.45 -5.64
N PRO A 121 -24.22 38.99 -4.90
CA PRO A 121 -24.25 37.71 -4.19
C PRO A 121 -25.19 37.70 -2.98
N ASP A 122 -25.57 38.87 -2.47
CA ASP A 122 -26.38 39.07 -1.27
C ASP A 122 -27.74 38.33 -1.33
N GLY A 123 -28.46 38.43 -2.46
CA GLY A 123 -29.74 37.74 -2.65
C GLY A 123 -29.60 36.21 -2.62
N TYR A 124 -28.59 35.67 -3.31
CA TYR A 124 -28.28 34.24 -3.33
C TYR A 124 -27.85 33.72 -1.94
N LEU A 125 -27.05 34.50 -1.19
CA LEU A 125 -26.64 34.17 0.16
C LEU A 125 -27.83 34.07 1.12
N ARG A 126 -28.68 35.11 1.13
CA ARG A 126 -29.84 35.17 2.04
C ARG A 126 -30.91 34.14 1.68
N LEU A 127 -31.25 34.00 0.39
CA LEU A 127 -32.25 33.04 -0.06
C LEU A 127 -31.82 31.60 0.21
N GLY A 128 -30.57 31.25 -0.08
CA GLY A 128 -30.03 29.92 0.22
C GLY A 128 -29.95 29.64 1.73
N LYS A 129 -29.67 30.64 2.57
CA LYS A 129 -29.68 30.50 4.04
C LYS A 129 -31.10 30.18 4.53
N ILE A 130 -32.10 30.95 4.10
CA ILE A 130 -33.50 30.74 4.50
C ILE A 130 -34.02 29.40 3.98
N SER A 131 -33.70 29.03 2.75
CA SER A 131 -34.07 27.72 2.17
C SER A 131 -33.48 26.55 2.97
N ARG A 132 -32.26 26.67 3.52
CA ARG A 132 -31.69 25.68 4.45
C ARG A 132 -32.46 25.59 5.76
N LEU A 133 -32.91 26.72 6.32
CA LEU A 133 -33.71 26.75 7.55
C LEU A 133 -35.10 26.14 7.33
N GLN A 134 -35.69 26.35 6.16
CA GLN A 134 -36.93 25.70 5.70
C GLN A 134 -36.75 24.22 5.31
N LYS A 135 -35.55 23.64 5.49
CA LYS A 135 -35.19 22.26 5.08
C LYS A 135 -35.27 21.98 3.56
N LYS A 136 -35.40 23.02 2.72
CA LYS A 136 -35.40 22.95 1.25
C LYS A 136 -33.97 22.88 0.70
N TYR A 137 -33.24 21.82 1.05
CA TYR A 137 -31.79 21.71 0.82
C TYR A 137 -31.38 21.69 -0.66
N GLU A 138 -32.17 21.04 -1.53
CA GLU A 138 -31.87 20.99 -2.97
C GLU A 138 -32.06 22.37 -3.62
N PHE A 139 -33.14 23.08 -3.28
CA PHE A 139 -33.37 24.45 -3.74
C PHE A 139 -32.25 25.39 -3.28
N ALA A 140 -31.83 25.29 -2.01
CA ALA A 140 -30.67 26.05 -1.50
C ALA A 140 -29.38 25.78 -2.30
N TRP A 141 -29.13 24.52 -2.69
CA TRP A 141 -27.98 24.15 -3.51
C TRP A 141 -28.07 24.74 -4.93
N LYS A 142 -29.23 24.71 -5.57
CA LYS A 142 -29.48 25.33 -6.88
C LYS A 142 -29.29 26.86 -6.82
N VAL A 143 -29.83 27.52 -5.78
CA VAL A 143 -29.65 28.97 -5.54
C VAL A 143 -28.16 29.33 -5.38
N TYR A 144 -27.41 28.63 -4.53
CA TYR A 144 -25.98 28.92 -4.36
C TYR A 144 -25.16 28.64 -5.64
N THR A 145 -25.52 27.61 -6.41
CA THR A 145 -24.84 27.28 -7.68
C THR A 145 -25.06 28.38 -8.72
N ALA A 146 -26.31 28.84 -8.90
CA ALA A 146 -26.62 29.96 -9.78
C ALA A 146 -25.87 31.25 -9.38
N GLY A 147 -25.74 31.55 -8.09
CA GLY A 147 -24.95 32.69 -7.61
C GLY A 147 -23.47 32.60 -7.97
N ILE A 148 -22.87 31.41 -7.92
CA ILE A 148 -21.46 31.19 -8.32
C ILE A 148 -21.29 31.29 -9.84
N GLU A 149 -22.23 30.77 -10.64
CA GLU A 149 -22.20 30.91 -12.10
C GLU A 149 -22.23 32.38 -12.54
N VAL A 150 -23.06 33.21 -11.90
CA VAL A 150 -23.12 34.67 -12.13
C VAL A 150 -21.79 35.32 -11.75
N GLY A 151 -21.20 34.95 -10.62
CA GLY A 151 -19.88 35.42 -10.19
C GLY A 151 -18.76 35.06 -11.17
N ASN A 152 -18.75 33.83 -11.67
CA ASN A 152 -17.78 33.36 -12.66
C ASN A 152 -17.96 34.09 -14.01
N LYS A 153 -19.20 34.19 -14.53
CA LYS A 153 -19.51 34.87 -15.80
C LYS A 153 -19.12 36.35 -15.80
N HIS A 154 -19.22 37.03 -14.66
CA HIS A 154 -18.86 38.45 -14.52
C HIS A 154 -17.45 38.70 -13.94
N ARG A 155 -16.59 37.67 -13.83
CA ARG A 155 -15.24 37.74 -13.24
C ARG A 155 -15.19 38.29 -11.79
N LEU A 156 -16.28 38.12 -11.04
CA LEU A 156 -16.42 38.54 -9.63
C LEU A 156 -16.09 37.43 -8.62
N ALA A 157 -15.61 36.28 -9.12
CA ALA A 157 -15.37 35.04 -8.38
C ALA A 157 -14.50 35.19 -7.12
N GLU A 158 -13.49 36.06 -7.17
CA GLU A 158 -12.50 36.25 -6.09
C GLU A 158 -12.96 37.21 -4.98
N LEU A 159 -14.12 37.86 -5.13
CA LEU A 159 -14.63 38.75 -4.08
C LEU A 159 -15.07 37.93 -2.83
N PRO A 160 -14.82 38.41 -1.60
CA PRO A 160 -15.09 37.66 -0.37
C PRO A 160 -16.52 37.14 -0.19
N LYS A 161 -17.53 37.80 -0.79
CA LYS A 161 -18.92 37.33 -0.76
C LYS A 161 -19.17 36.12 -1.68
N PHE A 162 -18.46 35.99 -2.80
CA PHE A 162 -18.55 34.81 -3.67
C PHE A 162 -17.77 33.63 -3.10
N GLN A 163 -16.67 33.87 -2.37
CA GLN A 163 -16.02 32.84 -1.54
C GLN A 163 -16.99 32.32 -0.46
N LYS A 164 -17.75 33.19 0.22
CA LYS A 164 -18.82 32.78 1.16
C LYS A 164 -19.92 31.94 0.48
N LEU A 165 -20.30 32.25 -0.77
CA LEU A 165 -21.22 31.39 -1.55
C LEU A 165 -20.63 30.00 -1.81
N ARG A 166 -19.35 29.91 -2.20
CA ARG A 166 -18.65 28.62 -2.40
C ARG A 166 -18.64 27.78 -1.13
N ALA A 167 -18.27 28.37 0.01
CA ALA A 167 -18.28 27.70 1.32
C ALA A 167 -19.69 27.26 1.75
N ALA A 168 -20.72 28.08 1.52
CA ALA A 168 -22.11 27.72 1.83
C ALA A 168 -22.66 26.61 0.93
N ARG A 169 -22.20 26.51 -0.33
CA ARG A 169 -22.57 25.45 -1.27
C ARG A 169 -21.90 24.12 -0.95
N GLN A 170 -20.62 24.12 -0.56
CA GLN A 170 -19.78 22.92 -0.41
C GLN A 170 -20.43 21.73 0.33
N PRO A 171 -21.03 21.88 1.52
CA PRO A 171 -21.67 20.75 2.22
C PRO A 171 -22.91 20.20 1.50
N LEU A 172 -23.61 21.03 0.73
CA LEU A 172 -24.75 20.59 -0.09
C LEU A 172 -24.28 19.98 -1.41
N HIS A 173 -23.17 20.46 -1.96
CA HIS A 173 -22.61 20.00 -3.24
C HIS A 173 -22.35 18.50 -3.24
N ILE A 174 -21.70 17.98 -2.18
CA ILE A 174 -21.39 16.55 -2.06
C ILE A 174 -22.67 15.68 -2.08
N ARG A 175 -23.79 16.21 -1.58
CA ARG A 175 -25.07 15.49 -1.53
C ARG A 175 -25.84 15.52 -2.86
N PHE A 176 -25.86 16.67 -3.54
CA PHE A 176 -26.73 16.91 -4.71
C PHE A 176 -26.01 16.91 -6.06
N TYR A 177 -24.67 17.00 -6.10
CA TYR A 177 -23.85 16.85 -7.33
C TYR A 177 -23.64 15.37 -7.71
N ARG A 178 -24.67 14.52 -7.58
CA ARG A 178 -24.60 13.12 -8.01
C ARG A 178 -24.90 13.03 -9.50
N GLN A 179 -23.86 13.15 -10.32
CA GLN A 179 -23.94 12.87 -11.76
C GLN A 179 -23.42 11.46 -12.05
N ASP A 180 -23.96 10.83 -13.09
CA ASP A 180 -23.41 9.57 -13.59
C ASP A 180 -22.00 9.82 -14.18
N PRO A 181 -20.95 9.12 -13.73
CA PRO A 181 -19.60 9.27 -14.27
C PRO A 181 -19.53 9.04 -15.79
N LEU A 182 -20.41 8.24 -16.39
CA LEU A 182 -20.44 8.02 -17.85
C LEU A 182 -20.75 9.30 -18.66
N ARG A 183 -21.23 10.38 -18.02
CA ARG A 183 -21.43 11.69 -18.66
C ARG A 183 -20.14 12.49 -18.87
N ASN A 184 -18.99 11.98 -18.41
CA ASN A 184 -17.68 12.58 -18.66
C ASN A 184 -17.10 12.09 -20.02
N PRO A 185 -16.07 12.76 -20.57
CA PRO A 185 -15.34 12.27 -21.73
C PRO A 185 -14.79 10.85 -21.51
N GLN A 186 -14.73 10.05 -22.58
CA GLN A 186 -14.44 8.61 -22.49
C GLN A 186 -13.10 8.31 -21.83
N GLU A 187 -12.09 9.17 -22.03
CA GLU A 187 -10.75 9.05 -21.44
C GLU A 187 -10.78 9.19 -19.92
N ILE A 188 -11.64 10.10 -19.41
CA ILE A 188 -11.85 10.29 -17.97
C ILE A 188 -12.58 9.08 -17.40
N VAL A 189 -13.59 8.57 -18.11
CA VAL A 189 -14.36 7.39 -17.71
C VAL A 189 -13.46 6.15 -17.64
N GLN A 190 -12.66 5.89 -18.67
CA GLN A 190 -11.66 4.81 -18.69
C GLN A 190 -10.67 4.94 -17.53
N ARG A 191 -10.15 6.15 -17.28
CA ARG A 191 -9.21 6.40 -16.18
C ARG A 191 -9.85 6.18 -14.81
N ILE A 192 -11.11 6.57 -14.60
CA ILE A 192 -11.86 6.27 -13.36
C ILE A 192 -11.95 4.76 -13.15
N PHE A 193 -12.36 4.01 -14.17
CA PHE A 193 -12.51 2.56 -14.06
C PHE A 193 -11.18 1.82 -13.93
N HIS A 194 -10.09 2.34 -14.49
CA HIS A 194 -8.75 1.75 -14.34
C HIS A 194 -8.22 1.79 -12.89
N TYR A 195 -8.68 2.73 -12.06
CA TYR A 195 -8.37 2.77 -10.63
C TYR A 195 -9.24 1.82 -9.78
N LEU A 196 -10.24 1.14 -10.36
CA LEU A 196 -11.08 0.19 -9.63
C LEU A 196 -10.51 -1.23 -9.70
N ASP A 197 -10.60 -1.96 -8.60
CA ASP A 197 -10.27 -3.37 -8.58
C ASP A 197 -11.29 -4.22 -9.34
N PHE A 198 -10.87 -5.42 -9.77
CA PHE A 198 -11.71 -6.37 -10.50
C PHE A 198 -13.07 -6.63 -9.82
N GLY A 199 -13.09 -6.78 -8.50
CA GLY A 199 -14.33 -6.96 -7.73
C GLY A 199 -15.28 -5.76 -7.78
N SER A 200 -14.76 -4.53 -7.87
CA SER A 200 -15.58 -3.34 -8.10
C SER A 200 -16.04 -3.23 -9.55
N LEU A 201 -15.17 -3.51 -10.53
CA LEU A 201 -15.54 -3.54 -11.95
C LEU A 201 -16.71 -4.51 -12.23
N VAL A 202 -16.67 -5.73 -11.66
CA VAL A 202 -17.78 -6.69 -11.75
C VAL A 202 -19.08 -6.10 -11.18
N ARG A 203 -19.02 -5.45 -10.01
CA ARG A 203 -20.19 -4.77 -9.40
C ARG A 203 -20.70 -3.61 -10.25
N CYS A 204 -19.82 -2.86 -10.90
CA CYS A 204 -20.18 -1.77 -11.81
C CYS A 204 -20.98 -2.28 -13.04
N THR A 205 -20.75 -3.51 -13.52
CA THR A 205 -21.60 -4.11 -14.58
C THR A 205 -23.04 -4.44 -14.15
N GLY A 206 -23.37 -4.26 -12.86
CA GLY A 206 -24.71 -4.44 -12.29
C GLY A 206 -25.48 -3.13 -12.05
N VAL A 207 -24.85 -1.96 -12.25
CA VAL A 207 -25.46 -0.64 -11.93
C VAL A 207 -26.58 -0.28 -12.91
N SER A 208 -26.31 -0.36 -14.22
CA SER A 208 -27.30 -0.10 -15.26
C SER A 208 -26.95 -0.84 -16.56
N LYS A 209 -27.89 -0.87 -17.52
CA LYS A 209 -27.64 -1.42 -18.86
C LYS A 209 -26.53 -0.65 -19.60
N GLU A 210 -26.51 0.67 -19.45
CA GLU A 210 -25.53 1.57 -20.05
C GLU A 210 -24.12 1.33 -19.48
N TRP A 211 -23.99 1.23 -18.16
CA TRP A 211 -22.75 0.86 -17.48
C TRP A 211 -22.22 -0.50 -17.92
N ARG A 212 -23.09 -1.51 -18.00
CA ARG A 212 -22.70 -2.82 -18.54
C ARG A 212 -22.21 -2.69 -19.97
N GLN A 213 -22.97 -2.04 -20.85
CA GLN A 213 -22.65 -1.91 -22.26
C GLN A 213 -21.31 -1.20 -22.48
N TYR A 214 -21.04 -0.11 -21.75
CA TYR A 214 -19.77 0.60 -21.77
C TYR A 214 -18.62 -0.28 -21.27
N LEU A 215 -18.74 -0.87 -20.08
CA LEU A 215 -17.66 -1.67 -19.49
C LEU A 215 -17.33 -2.92 -20.30
N THR A 216 -18.26 -3.44 -21.11
CA THR A 216 -18.06 -4.59 -21.98
C THR A 216 -17.91 -4.22 -23.47
N SER A 217 -17.76 -2.94 -23.81
CA SER A 217 -17.57 -2.51 -25.21
C SER A 217 -16.13 -2.73 -25.67
N HIS A 218 -15.96 -2.80 -27.00
CA HIS A 218 -14.64 -2.75 -27.61
C HIS A 218 -13.87 -1.50 -27.17
N GLY A 219 -12.56 -1.64 -26.92
CA GLY A 219 -11.69 -0.60 -26.38
C GLY A 219 -11.52 -0.62 -24.86
N ASN A 220 -12.42 -1.26 -24.12
CA ASN A 220 -12.38 -1.38 -22.65
C ASN A 220 -11.84 -2.73 -22.15
N GLU A 221 -11.35 -3.60 -23.04
CA GLU A 221 -10.81 -4.94 -22.70
C GLU A 221 -9.67 -4.87 -21.68
N ARG A 222 -8.91 -3.77 -21.67
CA ARG A 222 -7.79 -3.53 -20.76
C ARG A 222 -8.20 -3.60 -19.28
N LEU A 223 -9.46 -3.26 -18.96
CA LEU A 223 -10.03 -3.37 -17.61
C LEU A 223 -10.21 -4.82 -17.14
N TRP A 224 -10.25 -5.77 -18.08
CA TRP A 224 -10.58 -7.19 -17.83
C TRP A 224 -9.39 -8.14 -18.04
N ARG A 225 -8.18 -7.60 -18.29
CA ARG A 225 -6.96 -8.39 -18.51
C ARG A 225 -6.46 -9.13 -17.26
N THR A 226 -6.87 -8.69 -16.08
CA THR A 226 -6.50 -9.29 -14.79
C THR A 226 -7.77 -9.80 -14.10
N LEU A 227 -7.87 -11.13 -13.94
CA LEU A 227 -8.94 -11.79 -13.21
C LEU A 227 -8.44 -12.12 -11.81
N PHE A 228 -8.91 -11.37 -10.80
CA PHE A 228 -8.45 -11.47 -9.42
C PHE A 228 -9.57 -11.97 -8.49
N PHE A 229 -9.50 -13.26 -8.12
CA PHE A 229 -10.49 -13.92 -7.28
C PHE A 229 -10.01 -13.96 -5.82
N ARG A 230 -10.53 -13.03 -5.01
CA ARG A 230 -10.18 -12.87 -3.59
C ARG A 230 -10.67 -14.02 -2.70
N GLU A 231 -9.92 -14.28 -1.63
CA GLU A 231 -10.22 -15.21 -0.54
C GLU A 231 -11.61 -14.93 0.08
N LYS A 232 -11.98 -13.65 0.18
CA LYS A 232 -13.31 -13.18 0.61
C LYS A 232 -14.21 -12.90 -0.59
N LEU A 233 -14.81 -13.95 -1.15
CA LEU A 233 -15.92 -13.82 -2.09
C LEU A 233 -17.12 -13.15 -1.39
N ALA A 234 -17.67 -12.09 -1.99
CA ALA A 234 -18.76 -11.31 -1.38
C ALA A 234 -20.11 -12.08 -1.25
N HIS A 235 -20.17 -13.28 -1.81
CA HIS A 235 -21.28 -14.23 -1.73
C HIS A 235 -20.69 -15.65 -1.62
N ASP A 236 -21.28 -16.54 -0.82
CA ASP A 236 -20.87 -17.94 -0.64
C ASP A 236 -21.07 -18.85 -1.88
N ARG A 237 -21.18 -18.25 -3.07
CA ARG A 237 -21.39 -18.93 -4.34
C ARG A 237 -20.26 -18.58 -5.31
N PRO A 238 -19.28 -19.49 -5.52
CA PRO A 238 -18.23 -19.24 -6.49
C PRO A 238 -18.78 -19.14 -7.92
N PRO A 239 -18.08 -18.43 -8.83
CA PRO A 239 -18.55 -18.24 -10.19
C PRO A 239 -18.64 -19.57 -10.95
N GLY A 240 -19.78 -19.81 -11.59
CA GLY A 240 -19.97 -20.94 -12.50
C GLY A 240 -19.21 -20.76 -13.82
N VAL A 241 -18.95 -21.87 -14.53
CA VAL A 241 -18.18 -21.89 -15.80
C VAL A 241 -18.74 -20.91 -16.85
N LYS A 242 -20.07 -20.77 -16.95
CA LYS A 242 -20.72 -19.80 -17.84
C LYS A 242 -20.36 -18.34 -17.50
N SER A 243 -20.23 -18.01 -16.22
CA SER A 243 -19.83 -16.67 -15.76
C SER A 243 -18.34 -16.41 -16.04
N LEU A 244 -17.47 -17.41 -15.87
CA LEU A 244 -16.05 -17.31 -16.22
C LEU A 244 -15.86 -17.04 -17.72
N LYS A 245 -16.50 -17.84 -18.59
CA LYS A 245 -16.47 -17.61 -20.05
C LYS A 245 -16.97 -16.20 -20.42
N LYS A 246 -17.96 -15.67 -19.71
CA LYS A 246 -18.46 -14.30 -19.91
C LYS A 246 -17.44 -13.24 -19.49
N LEU A 247 -16.80 -13.38 -18.33
CA LEU A 247 -15.73 -12.47 -17.88
C LEU A 247 -14.55 -12.44 -18.84
N ILE A 248 -14.14 -13.61 -19.35
CA ILE A 248 -13.06 -13.72 -20.33
C ILE A 248 -13.45 -13.04 -21.66
N SER A 249 -14.71 -13.15 -22.09
CA SER A 249 -15.19 -12.46 -23.29
C SER A 249 -15.10 -10.92 -23.18
N PHE A 250 -15.15 -10.36 -21.98
CA PHE A 250 -14.99 -8.90 -21.77
C PHE A 250 -13.55 -8.42 -21.97
N SER A 251 -12.56 -9.32 -21.88
CA SER A 251 -11.15 -9.03 -22.22
C SER A 251 -10.83 -9.23 -23.71
N GLY A 252 -11.83 -9.55 -24.55
CA GLY A 252 -11.58 -9.98 -25.93
C GLY A 252 -10.91 -11.36 -26.05
N ASN A 253 -10.92 -12.16 -24.97
CA ASN A 253 -10.12 -13.39 -24.81
C ASN A 253 -8.59 -13.12 -24.76
N ASP A 254 -8.19 -11.95 -24.22
CA ASP A 254 -6.81 -11.52 -23.97
C ASP A 254 -6.55 -11.34 -22.45
N VAL A 255 -7.02 -12.28 -21.62
CA VAL A 255 -6.64 -12.31 -20.20
C VAL A 255 -5.15 -12.63 -20.09
N ARG A 256 -4.45 -11.82 -19.31
CA ARG A 256 -2.99 -11.89 -19.09
C ARG A 256 -2.63 -12.32 -17.69
N GLN A 257 -3.48 -12.09 -16.71
CA GLN A 257 -3.23 -12.44 -15.32
C GLN A 257 -4.46 -13.15 -14.74
N ILE A 258 -4.26 -14.32 -14.16
CA ILE A 258 -5.28 -15.07 -13.43
C ILE A 258 -4.73 -15.36 -12.04
N ILE A 259 -5.42 -14.87 -11.02
CA ILE A 259 -5.03 -15.01 -9.62
C ILE A 259 -6.23 -15.53 -8.84
N VAL A 260 -6.05 -16.66 -8.15
CA VAL A 260 -7.04 -17.30 -7.27
C VAL A 260 -6.41 -17.47 -5.89
N GLU A 261 -6.83 -16.63 -4.93
CA GLU A 261 -6.29 -16.65 -3.55
C GLU A 261 -6.77 -17.85 -2.72
N ASP A 262 -7.92 -18.42 -3.04
CA ASP A 262 -8.49 -19.59 -2.34
C ASP A 262 -9.25 -20.48 -3.34
N ILE A 263 -8.58 -21.55 -3.75
CA ILE A 263 -9.07 -22.58 -4.67
C ILE A 263 -10.23 -23.38 -4.09
N SER A 264 -10.20 -23.66 -2.79
CA SER A 264 -11.21 -24.46 -2.09
C SER A 264 -12.54 -23.71 -2.07
N ARG A 265 -12.53 -22.41 -1.70
CA ARG A 265 -13.70 -21.52 -1.78
C ARG A 265 -14.12 -21.22 -3.22
N PHE A 266 -13.17 -21.04 -4.13
CA PHE A 266 -13.47 -20.90 -5.56
C PHE A 266 -14.08 -22.19 -6.16
N ARG A 267 -13.91 -23.34 -5.49
CA ARG A 267 -14.25 -24.69 -5.96
C ARG A 267 -13.70 -24.90 -7.37
N LEU A 268 -12.37 -24.80 -7.54
CA LEU A 268 -11.72 -24.92 -8.85
C LEU A 268 -11.88 -26.34 -9.40
N THR A 269 -12.83 -26.51 -10.32
CA THR A 269 -13.00 -27.77 -11.02
C THR A 269 -12.16 -27.81 -12.30
N GLN A 270 -11.85 -29.00 -12.81
CA GLN A 270 -11.14 -29.18 -14.08
C GLN A 270 -11.81 -28.39 -15.22
N HIS A 271 -13.15 -28.36 -15.27
CA HIS A 271 -13.90 -27.57 -16.25
C HIS A 271 -13.75 -26.06 -16.10
N LYS A 272 -13.54 -25.54 -14.88
CA LYS A 272 -13.24 -24.11 -14.65
C LYS A 272 -11.82 -23.78 -15.08
N LEU A 273 -10.84 -24.62 -14.75
CA LEU A 273 -9.45 -24.46 -15.16
C LEU A 273 -9.34 -24.43 -16.69
N VAL A 274 -9.90 -25.44 -17.38
CA VAL A 274 -9.93 -25.50 -18.85
C VAL A 274 -10.61 -24.25 -19.45
N ALA A 275 -11.74 -23.80 -18.90
CA ALA A 275 -12.42 -22.61 -19.38
C ALA A 275 -11.62 -21.31 -19.20
N LEU A 276 -10.88 -21.19 -18.08
CA LEU A 276 -9.97 -20.08 -17.82
C LEU A 276 -8.79 -20.09 -18.80
N LEU A 277 -8.16 -21.23 -19.05
CA LEU A 277 -6.97 -21.34 -19.91
C LEU A 277 -7.31 -21.19 -21.40
N GLN A 278 -8.37 -21.84 -21.90
CA GLN A 278 -8.75 -21.79 -23.32
C GLN A 278 -9.08 -20.39 -23.83
N GLY A 279 -9.61 -19.52 -22.97
CA GLY A 279 -9.93 -18.14 -23.30
C GLY A 279 -8.79 -17.14 -23.05
N SER A 280 -7.60 -17.59 -22.67
CA SER A 280 -6.49 -16.72 -22.22
C SER A 280 -5.23 -16.98 -23.05
N LYS A 281 -5.29 -16.62 -24.35
CA LYS A 281 -4.23 -16.95 -25.32
C LYS A 281 -2.87 -16.32 -25.02
N ASN A 282 -2.85 -15.16 -24.36
CA ASN A 282 -1.65 -14.42 -23.95
C ASN A 282 -1.52 -14.37 -22.42
N LEU A 283 -1.82 -15.48 -21.73
CA LEU A 283 -1.63 -15.55 -20.28
C LEU A 283 -0.14 -15.37 -19.94
N GLU A 284 0.17 -14.37 -19.11
CA GLU A 284 1.51 -13.98 -18.65
C GLU A 284 1.72 -14.44 -17.18
N HIS A 285 0.72 -14.27 -16.30
CA HIS A 285 0.75 -14.66 -14.89
C HIS A 285 -0.37 -15.64 -14.52
N LEU A 286 0.00 -16.76 -13.89
CA LEU A 286 -0.94 -17.72 -13.28
C LEU A 286 -0.58 -17.93 -11.81
N GLU A 287 -1.53 -17.63 -10.94
CA GLU A 287 -1.39 -17.77 -9.49
C GLU A 287 -2.59 -18.50 -8.91
N LEU A 288 -2.31 -19.59 -8.23
CA LEU A 288 -3.29 -20.54 -7.71
C LEU A 288 -2.85 -20.89 -6.28
N ARG A 289 -3.69 -20.60 -5.28
CA ARG A 289 -3.42 -20.84 -3.85
C ARG A 289 -4.53 -21.65 -3.18
N GLY A 290 -4.17 -22.50 -2.22
CA GLY A 290 -5.09 -23.37 -1.47
C GLY A 290 -5.23 -24.77 -2.07
N SER A 291 -5.93 -25.66 -1.36
CA SER A 291 -6.03 -27.08 -1.71
C SER A 291 -7.26 -27.43 -2.56
N THR A 292 -7.16 -28.52 -3.32
CA THR A 292 -8.25 -29.11 -4.11
C THR A 292 -8.21 -30.64 -4.01
N GLU A 293 -9.39 -31.27 -4.01
CA GLU A 293 -9.55 -32.73 -4.11
C GLU A 293 -9.60 -33.20 -5.58
N GLU A 294 -9.93 -32.31 -6.53
CA GLU A 294 -9.91 -32.63 -7.97
C GLU A 294 -8.48 -32.68 -8.51
N ASP A 295 -8.16 -33.74 -9.26
CA ASP A 295 -6.89 -33.89 -9.96
C ASP A 295 -6.88 -33.03 -11.24
N LEU A 296 -6.26 -31.85 -11.13
CA LEU A 296 -6.24 -30.85 -12.20
C LEU A 296 -5.18 -31.17 -13.25
N THR A 297 -5.56 -31.10 -14.52
CA THR A 297 -4.66 -31.35 -15.66
C THR A 297 -4.73 -30.22 -16.67
N ILE A 298 -3.61 -29.91 -17.32
CA ILE A 298 -3.57 -28.89 -18.38
C ILE A 298 -4.01 -29.56 -19.69
N PRO A 299 -5.01 -29.00 -20.41
CA PRO A 299 -5.46 -29.59 -21.67
C PRO A 299 -4.36 -29.53 -22.73
N GLU A 300 -4.11 -30.65 -23.41
CA GLU A 300 -3.01 -30.88 -24.39
C GLU A 300 -3.11 -30.06 -25.71
N ALA A 301 -3.81 -28.93 -25.72
CA ALA A 301 -4.00 -28.15 -26.93
C ALA A 301 -2.70 -27.40 -27.30
N LYS A 302 -2.19 -27.66 -28.51
CA LYS A 302 -0.96 -27.06 -29.02
C LYS A 302 -1.01 -25.53 -28.95
N GLY A 303 -0.11 -24.93 -28.16
CA GLY A 303 0.11 -23.49 -28.11
C GLY A 303 -0.58 -22.71 -26.99
N ILE A 304 -1.22 -23.36 -26.02
CA ILE A 304 -1.61 -22.70 -24.75
C ILE A 304 -0.32 -22.37 -23.95
N LEU A 305 -0.36 -21.31 -23.13
CA LEU A 305 0.69 -20.91 -22.16
C LEU A 305 2.05 -20.43 -22.73
N LYS A 306 2.18 -20.25 -24.05
CA LYS A 306 3.42 -19.76 -24.71
C LYS A 306 3.97 -18.40 -24.27
N LYS A 307 3.24 -17.65 -23.44
CA LYS A 307 3.66 -16.36 -22.87
C LYS A 307 3.70 -16.36 -21.35
N LEU A 308 3.43 -17.51 -20.73
CA LEU A 308 3.35 -17.63 -19.28
C LEU A 308 4.76 -17.49 -18.72
N ASN A 309 5.03 -16.34 -18.10
CA ASN A 309 6.32 -16.00 -17.53
C ASN A 309 6.33 -16.02 -16.01
N HIS A 310 5.16 -16.00 -15.36
CA HIS A 310 5.02 -16.11 -13.90
C HIS A 310 4.07 -17.25 -13.51
N ILE A 311 4.55 -18.18 -12.69
CA ILE A 311 3.76 -19.25 -12.08
C ILE A 311 3.91 -19.19 -10.56
N ILE A 312 2.78 -19.14 -9.85
CA ILE A 312 2.70 -19.27 -8.39
C ILE A 312 1.70 -20.36 -8.05
N LEU A 313 2.17 -21.42 -7.39
CA LEU A 313 1.36 -22.56 -6.93
C LEU A 313 1.59 -22.75 -5.43
N GLN A 314 0.56 -22.55 -4.60
CA GLN A 314 0.66 -22.73 -3.15
C GLN A 314 -0.40 -23.70 -2.64
N ASP A 315 -0.02 -24.61 -1.74
CA ASP A 315 -0.83 -25.67 -1.10
C ASP A 315 -1.44 -26.74 -2.04
N ILE A 316 -1.62 -26.46 -3.33
CA ILE A 316 -2.19 -27.37 -4.34
C ILE A 316 -1.41 -28.69 -4.43
N ILE A 317 -0.09 -28.56 -4.51
CA ILE A 317 0.81 -29.63 -4.95
C ILE A 317 0.99 -30.70 -3.86
N ILE A 318 0.65 -30.37 -2.61
CA ILE A 318 0.68 -31.29 -1.46
C ILE A 318 -0.14 -32.56 -1.72
N MET A 319 -1.27 -32.43 -2.44
CA MET A 319 -2.20 -33.54 -2.70
C MET A 319 -2.03 -34.20 -4.08
N LYS A 320 -1.74 -33.44 -5.15
CA LYS A 320 -1.65 -33.96 -6.54
C LYS A 320 -0.60 -33.23 -7.39
N PRO A 321 0.46 -33.92 -7.88
CA PRO A 321 1.53 -33.29 -8.68
C PRO A 321 1.19 -32.93 -10.13
N HIS A 322 0.18 -33.56 -10.74
CA HIS A 322 0.07 -33.64 -12.20
C HIS A 322 -0.06 -32.28 -12.88
N ILE A 323 -0.77 -31.33 -12.27
CA ILE A 323 -0.87 -29.95 -12.75
C ILE A 323 0.50 -29.27 -12.93
N MET A 324 1.45 -29.49 -12.00
CA MET A 324 2.74 -28.80 -12.00
C MET A 324 3.60 -29.24 -13.18
N VAL A 325 3.76 -30.56 -13.38
CA VAL A 325 4.56 -31.12 -14.49
C VAL A 325 3.98 -30.65 -15.83
N SER A 326 2.66 -30.71 -15.99
CA SER A 326 2.01 -30.25 -17.22
C SER A 326 2.16 -28.74 -17.46
N LEU A 327 2.03 -27.90 -16.42
CA LEU A 327 2.25 -26.45 -16.52
C LEU A 327 3.68 -26.12 -16.96
N LEU A 328 4.67 -26.70 -16.28
CA LEU A 328 6.09 -26.46 -16.56
C LEU A 328 6.47 -26.92 -17.97
N GLN A 329 5.93 -28.05 -18.45
CA GLN A 329 6.14 -28.51 -19.83
C GLN A 329 5.57 -27.54 -20.88
N HIS A 330 4.40 -26.95 -20.65
CA HIS A 330 3.79 -26.02 -21.60
C HIS A 330 4.44 -24.62 -21.59
N ALA A 331 4.95 -24.17 -20.43
CA ALA A 331 5.52 -22.84 -20.24
C ALA A 331 7.07 -22.80 -20.33
N HIS A 332 7.73 -23.91 -20.66
CA HIS A 332 9.18 -24.07 -20.45
C HIS A 332 10.06 -23.00 -21.12
N GLU A 333 9.70 -22.56 -22.32
CA GLU A 333 10.45 -21.52 -23.05
C GLU A 333 10.22 -20.10 -22.51
N SER A 334 9.06 -19.82 -21.92
CA SER A 334 8.63 -18.46 -21.52
C SER A 334 8.75 -18.16 -20.03
N LEU A 335 8.90 -19.19 -19.19
CA LEU A 335 8.89 -19.05 -17.73
C LEU A 335 10.11 -18.28 -17.21
N GLN A 336 9.86 -17.19 -16.46
CA GLN A 336 10.88 -16.34 -15.82
C GLN A 336 10.85 -16.45 -14.29
N THR A 337 9.66 -16.59 -13.72
CA THR A 337 9.42 -16.64 -12.27
C THR A 337 8.60 -17.86 -11.90
N LEU A 338 9.11 -18.67 -10.96
CA LEU A 338 8.44 -19.85 -10.41
C LEU A 338 8.41 -19.81 -8.89
N HIS A 339 7.21 -19.90 -8.31
CA HIS A 339 6.98 -20.07 -6.87
C HIS A 339 6.15 -21.33 -6.64
N ILE A 340 6.70 -22.26 -5.87
CA ILE A 340 6.03 -23.49 -5.43
C ILE A 340 6.08 -23.55 -3.90
N ASP A 341 4.92 -23.73 -3.26
CA ASP A 341 4.80 -24.06 -1.83
C ASP A 341 4.18 -25.45 -1.70
N GLY A 342 4.96 -26.37 -1.12
CA GLY A 342 4.74 -27.81 -1.11
C GLY A 342 5.23 -28.50 -2.39
N LEU A 343 6.36 -29.20 -2.33
CA LEU A 343 6.80 -30.08 -3.40
C LEU A 343 6.06 -31.43 -3.32
N PRO A 344 5.93 -32.16 -4.45
CA PRO A 344 5.20 -33.42 -4.46
C PRO A 344 6.10 -34.58 -4.06
N GLN A 345 5.58 -35.48 -3.24
CA GLN A 345 6.24 -36.75 -2.88
C GLN A 345 6.06 -37.79 -4.01
N ILE A 346 6.58 -37.49 -5.20
CA ILE A 346 6.72 -38.50 -6.25
C ILE A 346 7.94 -39.36 -5.90
N ASP A 347 7.82 -40.68 -6.07
CA ASP A 347 8.88 -41.64 -5.76
C ASP A 347 10.25 -41.21 -6.33
N SER A 348 11.29 -41.50 -5.54
CA SER A 348 12.71 -41.15 -5.73
C SER A 348 13.34 -41.59 -7.05
N SER A 349 12.59 -42.35 -7.87
CA SER A 349 12.93 -42.85 -9.20
C SER A 349 12.67 -41.82 -10.32
N SER A 350 11.82 -40.82 -10.10
CA SER A 350 11.38 -39.88 -11.15
C SER A 350 12.37 -38.71 -11.35
N GLN A 351 13.35 -38.91 -12.22
CA GLN A 351 14.42 -37.94 -12.55
C GLN A 351 13.96 -36.58 -13.15
N ALA A 352 12.66 -36.34 -13.31
CA ALA A 352 12.11 -35.29 -14.19
C ALA A 352 10.97 -34.45 -13.58
N ILE A 353 11.08 -34.07 -12.29
CA ILE A 353 10.15 -33.10 -11.67
C ILE A 353 10.14 -31.76 -12.43
N PHE A 354 11.32 -31.31 -12.86
CA PHE A 354 11.50 -30.06 -13.61
C PHE A 354 11.96 -30.37 -15.06
N PRO A 355 11.26 -29.85 -16.09
CA PRO A 355 11.78 -29.86 -17.46
C PRO A 355 12.94 -28.87 -17.61
N HIS A 356 13.54 -28.78 -18.79
CA HIS A 356 14.54 -27.74 -19.08
C HIS A 356 13.85 -26.37 -19.21
N LEU A 357 14.22 -25.43 -18.33
CA LEU A 357 13.63 -24.10 -18.19
C LEU A 357 14.71 -23.02 -18.49
N PRO A 358 15.04 -22.77 -19.78
CA PRO A 358 16.21 -21.99 -20.17
C PRO A 358 16.17 -20.50 -19.77
N ASN A 359 14.97 -19.93 -19.57
CA ASN A 359 14.77 -18.51 -19.28
C ASN A 359 14.35 -18.20 -17.83
N LEU A 360 14.36 -19.21 -16.94
CA LEU A 360 13.97 -19.03 -15.55
C LEU A 360 15.04 -18.24 -14.78
N GLN A 361 14.63 -17.11 -14.19
CA GLN A 361 15.49 -16.17 -13.46
C GLN A 361 15.22 -16.19 -11.95
N TYR A 362 13.97 -16.36 -11.54
CA TYR A 362 13.54 -16.29 -10.15
C TYR A 362 12.87 -17.59 -9.73
N MET A 363 13.40 -18.26 -8.71
CA MET A 363 12.79 -19.45 -8.13
C MET A 363 12.58 -19.31 -6.63
N ARG A 364 11.38 -19.68 -6.17
CA ARG A 364 11.00 -19.78 -4.76
C ARG A 364 10.39 -21.13 -4.47
N LEU A 365 11.04 -21.92 -3.61
CA LEU A 365 10.55 -23.22 -3.16
C LEU A 365 10.35 -23.16 -1.65
N GLU A 366 9.13 -23.46 -1.21
CA GLU A 366 8.79 -23.65 0.20
C GLU A 366 8.29 -25.08 0.40
N GLU A 367 8.63 -25.69 1.54
CA GLU A 367 8.13 -27.01 1.91
C GLU A 367 7.52 -26.97 3.32
N PRO A 368 6.19 -27.12 3.49
CA PRO A 368 5.60 -27.24 4.81
C PRO A 368 6.16 -28.48 5.51
N ARG A 369 6.35 -28.41 6.84
CA ARG A 369 6.93 -29.53 7.61
C ARG A 369 6.06 -30.78 7.49
N ARG A 370 6.62 -31.86 6.93
CA ARG A 370 6.00 -33.18 6.77
C ARG A 370 6.84 -34.28 7.45
N PRO A 371 6.25 -35.45 7.78
CA PRO A 371 6.97 -36.56 8.42
C PRO A 371 8.10 -37.13 7.54
N SER A 372 7.91 -37.12 6.23
CA SER A 372 8.92 -37.50 5.22
C SER A 372 9.48 -36.24 4.56
N LEU A 373 10.78 -36.00 4.75
CA LEU A 373 11.49 -34.86 4.20
C LEU A 373 11.78 -35.06 2.70
N PHE A 374 11.32 -34.14 1.86
CA PHE A 374 11.70 -34.09 0.45
C PHE A 374 13.12 -33.51 0.33
N ARG A 375 14.02 -34.21 -0.39
CA ARG A 375 15.39 -33.74 -0.65
C ARG A 375 15.56 -33.33 -2.12
N LEU A 376 15.78 -32.05 -2.36
CA LEU A 376 15.98 -31.47 -3.68
C LEU A 376 17.40 -31.73 -4.19
N ARG A 377 17.55 -32.32 -5.39
CA ARG A 377 18.85 -32.49 -6.06
C ARG A 377 19.28 -31.18 -6.71
N THR A 378 20.02 -30.34 -5.98
CA THR A 378 20.35 -28.95 -6.35
C THR A 378 21.06 -28.86 -7.71
N TRP A 379 22.11 -29.66 -7.95
CA TRP A 379 22.90 -29.59 -9.18
C TRP A 379 22.16 -30.14 -10.40
N HIS A 380 21.27 -31.11 -10.21
CA HIS A 380 20.36 -31.57 -11.26
C HIS A 380 19.37 -30.47 -11.67
N LEU A 381 18.78 -29.77 -10.70
CA LEU A 381 17.94 -28.59 -10.96
C LEU A 381 18.72 -27.48 -11.65
N ALA A 382 19.97 -27.24 -11.26
CA ALA A 382 20.82 -26.22 -11.88
C ALA A 382 21.10 -26.52 -13.36
N SER A 383 21.33 -27.79 -13.72
CA SER A 383 21.45 -28.22 -15.13
C SER A 383 20.20 -27.92 -15.98
N LYS A 384 19.03 -27.79 -15.35
CA LYS A 384 17.76 -27.47 -16.02
C LYS A 384 17.43 -25.98 -16.04
N THR A 385 18.13 -25.14 -15.26
CA THR A 385 17.77 -23.74 -15.03
C THR A 385 18.97 -22.79 -15.18
N PRO A 386 19.62 -22.74 -16.37
CA PRO A 386 20.94 -22.12 -16.54
C PRO A 386 20.98 -20.61 -16.26
N ARG A 387 19.87 -19.89 -16.40
CA ARG A 387 19.77 -18.42 -16.21
C ARG A 387 19.24 -17.98 -14.84
N MET A 388 19.35 -18.84 -13.83
CA MET A 388 18.90 -18.49 -12.47
C MET A 388 19.67 -17.28 -11.93
N GLN A 389 18.94 -16.27 -11.46
CA GLN A 389 19.47 -15.05 -10.85
C GLN A 389 19.17 -14.98 -9.34
N GLN A 390 18.02 -15.52 -8.91
CA GLN A 390 17.61 -15.52 -7.50
C GLN A 390 16.99 -16.85 -7.09
N LEU A 391 17.53 -17.43 -6.02
CA LEU A 391 17.04 -18.67 -5.41
C LEU A 391 16.56 -18.41 -3.98
N TYR A 392 15.28 -18.66 -3.71
CA TYR A 392 14.67 -18.63 -2.39
C TYR A 392 14.25 -20.05 -1.98
N LEU A 393 14.72 -20.51 -0.81
CA LEU A 393 14.42 -21.82 -0.25
C LEU A 393 13.90 -21.65 1.18
N LYS A 394 12.78 -22.29 1.54
CA LYS A 394 12.26 -22.31 2.91
C LYS A 394 11.81 -23.70 3.34
N ASP A 395 12.36 -24.16 4.47
CA ASP A 395 12.14 -25.49 5.06
C ASP A 395 12.49 -26.68 4.12
N VAL A 396 13.22 -26.44 3.01
CA VAL A 396 13.65 -27.43 2.01
C VAL A 396 15.00 -28.07 2.38
N GLN A 397 15.11 -29.41 2.32
CA GLN A 397 16.38 -30.15 2.43
C GLN A 397 17.03 -30.35 1.04
N LEU A 398 18.36 -30.34 0.96
CA LEU A 398 19.12 -30.36 -0.30
C LEU A 398 20.04 -31.59 -0.42
N SER A 399 20.36 -32.00 -1.65
CA SER A 399 21.43 -32.97 -1.95
C SER A 399 22.51 -32.34 -2.81
N GLY A 400 23.75 -32.42 -2.34
CA GLY A 400 24.96 -31.86 -2.95
C GLY A 400 25.71 -32.82 -3.88
N GLU A 401 25.11 -33.97 -4.23
CA GLU A 401 25.66 -34.93 -5.19
C GLU A 401 25.92 -34.27 -6.55
N LEU A 402 27.20 -34.00 -6.85
CA LEU A 402 27.66 -33.49 -8.13
C LEU A 402 27.73 -34.64 -9.16
N PRO A 403 27.31 -34.41 -10.42
CA PRO A 403 27.63 -35.33 -11.52
C PRO A 403 29.14 -35.50 -11.65
N ALA A 404 29.62 -36.73 -11.91
CA ALA A 404 31.03 -37.10 -11.82
C ALA A 404 32.01 -36.24 -12.66
N ASP A 405 31.52 -35.66 -13.77
CA ASP A 405 32.34 -34.89 -14.72
C ASP A 405 32.09 -33.36 -14.66
N ALA A 406 31.20 -32.87 -13.79
CA ALA A 406 30.74 -31.47 -13.81
C ALA A 406 31.46 -30.59 -12.78
N LYS A 407 31.84 -29.36 -13.17
CA LYS A 407 32.43 -28.39 -12.24
C LYS A 407 31.37 -27.52 -11.59
N LEU A 408 31.56 -27.19 -10.32
CA LEU A 408 30.64 -26.36 -9.54
C LEU A 408 30.35 -25.00 -10.24
N ASP A 409 31.39 -24.33 -10.77
CA ASP A 409 31.30 -23.01 -11.39
C ASP A 409 30.60 -22.97 -12.77
N GLU A 410 30.29 -24.13 -13.35
CA GLU A 410 29.50 -24.25 -14.59
C GLU A 410 28.00 -24.06 -14.32
N PHE A 411 27.56 -24.27 -13.07
CA PHE A 411 26.18 -24.10 -12.64
C PHE A 411 25.88 -22.63 -12.28
N TRP A 412 24.67 -22.17 -12.64
CA TRP A 412 24.12 -20.86 -12.30
C TRP A 412 25.08 -19.65 -12.41
N PRO A 413 25.64 -19.38 -13.62
CA PRO A 413 26.58 -18.28 -13.86
C PRO A 413 26.05 -16.87 -13.55
N GLU A 414 24.73 -16.68 -13.55
CA GLU A 414 24.04 -15.40 -13.30
C GLU A 414 23.49 -15.26 -11.87
N LEU A 415 23.80 -16.19 -10.95
CA LEU A 415 23.25 -16.16 -9.59
C LEU A 415 23.76 -14.94 -8.81
N LYS A 416 22.85 -14.00 -8.54
CA LYS A 416 23.09 -12.77 -7.77
C LYS A 416 22.52 -12.84 -6.34
N ALA A 417 21.47 -13.63 -6.10
CA ALA A 417 20.82 -13.70 -4.79
C ALA A 417 20.50 -15.12 -4.31
N VAL A 418 20.77 -15.36 -3.03
CA VAL A 418 20.44 -16.60 -2.31
C VAL A 418 19.72 -16.26 -1.01
N THR A 419 18.56 -16.88 -0.79
CA THR A 419 17.85 -16.83 0.49
C THR A 419 17.52 -18.24 0.94
N VAL A 420 17.95 -18.61 2.15
CA VAL A 420 17.67 -19.92 2.74
C VAL A 420 17.11 -19.74 4.15
N HIS A 421 15.87 -20.17 4.33
CA HIS A 421 15.16 -20.22 5.61
C HIS A 421 15.01 -21.69 6.01
N GLY A 422 16.11 -22.31 6.47
CA GLY A 422 16.15 -23.75 6.76
C GLY A 422 15.26 -24.19 7.95
N PRO A 423 14.88 -25.47 7.99
CA PRO A 423 14.28 -26.06 9.17
C PRO A 423 15.32 -26.10 10.31
N ASN A 424 14.86 -26.17 11.57
CA ASN A 424 15.78 -26.25 12.71
C ASN A 424 16.65 -27.53 12.68
N ASP A 425 16.17 -28.57 12.01
CA ASP A 425 16.75 -29.92 11.96
C ASP A 425 17.32 -30.18 10.54
N SER A 426 18.20 -29.29 10.08
CA SER A 426 18.86 -29.41 8.76
C SER A 426 19.98 -30.45 8.81
N ASP A 427 20.09 -31.29 7.78
CA ASP A 427 21.12 -32.34 7.71
C ASP A 427 22.48 -31.86 7.14
N GLN A 428 23.54 -32.66 7.35
CA GLN A 428 24.91 -32.33 6.92
C GLN A 428 25.03 -32.17 5.39
N ASN A 429 24.22 -32.91 4.62
CA ASN A 429 24.20 -32.81 3.16
C ASN A 429 23.62 -31.45 2.72
N THR A 430 22.53 -31.01 3.36
CA THR A 430 21.93 -29.70 3.14
C THR A 430 22.91 -28.59 3.51
N ALA A 431 23.60 -28.71 4.65
CA ALA A 431 24.64 -27.77 5.08
C ALA A 431 25.78 -27.65 4.04
N GLN A 432 26.35 -28.78 3.60
CA GLN A 432 27.38 -28.84 2.56
C GLN A 432 26.89 -28.23 1.23
N THR A 433 25.63 -28.48 0.85
CA THR A 433 25.06 -27.96 -0.40
C THR A 433 24.88 -26.44 -0.37
N ILE A 434 24.43 -25.87 0.76
CA ILE A 434 24.33 -24.41 0.95
C ILE A 434 25.72 -23.76 0.94
N GLN A 435 26.71 -24.44 1.51
CA GLN A 435 28.10 -24.04 1.42
C GLN A 435 28.59 -24.02 -0.04
N GLN A 436 28.39 -25.09 -0.80
CA GLN A 436 28.76 -25.16 -2.22
C GLN A 436 28.10 -24.02 -3.02
N LEU A 437 26.80 -23.80 -2.80
CA LEU A 437 26.01 -22.73 -3.41
C LEU A 437 26.58 -21.32 -3.14
N THR A 438 27.01 -21.04 -1.91
CA THR A 438 27.62 -19.74 -1.58
C THR A 438 29.05 -19.58 -2.11
N SER A 439 29.75 -20.70 -2.35
CA SER A 439 31.11 -20.70 -2.92
C SER A 439 31.17 -20.62 -4.46
N LEU A 440 30.03 -20.64 -5.16
CA LEU A 440 29.96 -20.53 -6.63
C LEU A 440 30.81 -19.36 -7.14
N ARG A 441 31.78 -19.64 -8.01
CA ARG A 441 32.72 -18.67 -8.61
C ARG A 441 33.50 -17.86 -7.55
N GLY A 442 33.81 -18.49 -6.42
CA GLY A 442 34.43 -17.87 -5.25
C GLY A 442 33.54 -16.84 -4.55
N GLY A 443 32.22 -16.87 -4.78
CA GLY A 443 31.24 -15.93 -4.24
C GLY A 443 31.16 -14.58 -4.96
N ARG A 444 31.96 -14.35 -6.01
CA ARG A 444 32.15 -13.03 -6.63
C ARG A 444 30.92 -12.46 -7.34
N THR A 445 29.96 -13.30 -7.72
CA THR A 445 28.70 -12.89 -8.37
C THR A 445 27.57 -12.60 -7.38
N LEU A 446 27.71 -13.01 -6.11
CA LEU A 446 26.64 -12.91 -5.12
C LEU A 446 26.58 -11.49 -4.54
N GLN A 447 25.40 -10.89 -4.69
CA GLN A 447 25.08 -9.55 -4.21
C GLN A 447 24.17 -9.58 -2.96
N TYR A 448 23.36 -10.64 -2.79
CA TYR A 448 22.42 -10.78 -1.67
C TYR A 448 22.47 -12.20 -1.09
N ILE A 449 22.73 -12.30 0.21
CA ILE A 449 22.67 -13.55 0.99
C ILE A 449 21.76 -13.30 2.21
N ASP A 450 20.75 -14.15 2.42
CA ASP A 450 19.86 -14.10 3.59
C ASP A 450 19.64 -15.49 4.19
N PHE A 451 20.13 -15.69 5.42
CA PHE A 451 20.09 -16.95 6.14
C PHE A 451 19.36 -16.82 7.48
N ASP A 452 18.24 -17.56 7.58
CA ASP A 452 17.37 -17.59 8.75
C ASP A 452 17.16 -19.03 9.25
N PHE A 453 18.20 -19.65 9.81
CA PHE A 453 18.22 -21.00 10.40
C PHE A 453 19.43 -21.17 11.33
N ARG A 454 19.36 -22.10 12.30
CA ARG A 454 20.35 -22.23 13.39
C ARG A 454 21.53 -23.13 13.02
N TRP A 455 22.76 -22.69 13.30
CA TRP A 455 24.03 -23.41 13.05
C TRP A 455 24.89 -23.51 14.35
N ARG A 456 25.89 -24.40 14.38
CA ARG A 456 26.93 -24.61 15.45
C ARG A 456 28.25 -25.08 14.78
N PRO A 457 29.09 -26.00 15.32
CA PRO A 457 30.18 -26.66 14.56
C PRO A 457 30.30 -28.20 14.73
N ASP A 458 30.98 -28.85 13.77
CA ASP A 458 31.63 -30.19 13.81
C ASP A 458 32.78 -30.23 12.75
N ASP A 459 33.60 -31.28 12.74
CA ASP A 459 35.05 -31.15 12.51
C ASP A 459 35.59 -31.21 11.04
N ASP A 460 34.80 -31.60 10.03
CA ASP A 460 35.30 -31.84 8.64
C ASP A 460 34.62 -30.98 7.54
N GLY A 461 34.29 -29.71 7.82
CA GLY A 461 33.47 -28.84 6.94
C GLY A 461 34.13 -27.51 6.46
N PRO A 462 34.34 -27.27 5.14
CA PRO A 462 35.22 -26.15 4.70
C PRO A 462 34.72 -24.71 4.87
N LEU A 463 33.44 -24.46 5.21
CA LEU A 463 32.99 -23.12 5.64
C LEU A 463 32.80 -23.00 7.17
N GLY A 464 32.80 -24.12 7.91
CA GLY A 464 32.75 -24.17 9.37
C GLY A 464 31.47 -23.60 9.99
N LEU A 465 30.36 -24.32 9.79
CA LEU A 465 29.03 -24.06 10.33
C LEU A 465 28.25 -25.43 10.49
N ILE A 466 27.33 -25.57 11.49
CA ILE A 466 26.32 -26.66 11.82
C ILE A 466 26.89 -27.86 12.62
N MET A 467 26.26 -28.46 13.67
CA MET A 467 25.11 -28.10 14.55
C MET A 467 25.24 -28.68 16.00
N LEU A 468 24.22 -28.59 16.86
CA LEU A 468 24.30 -28.93 18.30
C LEU A 468 24.42 -30.45 18.58
N SER A 469 25.30 -30.79 19.54
CA SER A 469 25.17 -31.97 20.41
C SER A 469 25.24 -31.53 21.88
N GLU A 470 24.48 -32.20 22.75
CA GLU A 470 24.31 -31.88 24.17
C GLU A 470 25.43 -32.46 25.07
N ILE A 471 26.61 -31.84 25.12
CA ILE A 471 27.52 -31.96 26.28
C ILE A 471 28.18 -30.59 26.54
N LEU A 472 28.23 -30.18 27.81
CA LEU A 472 28.49 -28.79 28.23
C LEU A 472 29.95 -28.44 28.57
N ASN A 473 30.90 -29.40 28.50
CA ASN A 473 32.18 -29.32 29.21
C ASN A 473 33.44 -29.66 28.38
N ARG A 474 33.68 -29.01 27.24
CA ARG A 474 35.03 -28.93 26.63
C ARG A 474 35.30 -27.57 25.98
N GLU A 475 36.54 -27.10 26.09
CA GLU A 475 37.03 -25.90 25.40
C GLU A 475 37.21 -26.16 23.89
N PRO A 476 37.18 -25.12 23.02
CA PRO A 476 37.28 -25.31 21.58
C PRO A 476 38.74 -25.48 21.11
N GLU A 477 39.07 -26.65 20.57
CA GLU A 477 40.32 -26.87 19.81
C GLU A 477 40.14 -26.49 18.33
N MET A 478 41.26 -26.27 17.62
CA MET A 478 41.25 -25.76 16.23
C MET A 478 41.16 -26.87 15.19
N LEU A 479 40.55 -26.56 14.05
CA LEU A 479 40.41 -27.48 12.92
C LEU A 479 41.38 -27.23 11.76
N ALA A 480 41.81 -28.35 11.16
CA ALA A 480 42.73 -28.43 10.04
C ALA A 480 42.07 -28.01 8.71
N THR A 481 42.89 -27.85 7.66
CA THR A 481 42.57 -26.93 6.55
C THR A 481 42.41 -27.59 5.18
N ASP A 482 41.97 -28.84 5.14
CA ASP A 482 42.37 -29.76 4.07
C ASP A 482 41.21 -30.19 3.17
N GLY A 483 40.56 -29.19 2.55
CA GLY A 483 39.66 -29.40 1.43
C GLY A 483 38.85 -28.17 1.02
N TYR A 484 39.17 -27.55 -0.12
CA TYR A 484 38.35 -26.55 -0.82
C TYR A 484 38.27 -25.13 -0.22
N ASP A 485 37.68 -24.20 -0.99
CA ASP A 485 38.44 -23.04 -1.47
C ASP A 485 38.78 -21.96 -0.42
N LYS A 486 40.09 -21.82 -0.15
CA LYS A 486 40.69 -20.81 0.72
C LYS A 486 40.55 -19.37 0.16
N ASN A 487 40.01 -19.19 -1.04
CA ASN A 487 39.96 -17.92 -1.77
C ASN A 487 38.55 -17.33 -2.01
N CYS A 488 37.49 -17.85 -1.38
CA CYS A 488 36.17 -17.20 -1.46
C CYS A 488 36.25 -15.75 -0.97
N GLN A 489 35.83 -14.81 -1.83
CA GLN A 489 35.85 -13.37 -1.62
C GLN A 489 34.57 -12.79 -2.20
N TYR A 490 33.68 -12.36 -1.33
CA TYR A 490 32.46 -11.67 -1.74
C TYR A 490 32.85 -10.23 -2.13
N SER A 491 33.03 -9.97 -3.42
CA SER A 491 33.51 -8.69 -3.97
C SER A 491 32.41 -7.72 -4.46
N ASP A 492 31.16 -8.17 -4.48
CA ASP A 492 30.00 -7.39 -4.96
C ASP A 492 28.80 -7.46 -3.99
N LEU A 493 29.03 -7.85 -2.74
CA LEU A 493 27.96 -8.17 -1.79
C LEU A 493 27.34 -6.89 -1.21
N ARG A 494 26.07 -6.65 -1.56
CA ARG A 494 25.30 -5.49 -1.12
C ARG A 494 24.52 -5.77 0.16
N SER A 495 24.15 -7.02 0.41
CA SER A 495 23.40 -7.44 1.60
C SER A 495 23.83 -8.81 2.11
N LEU A 496 24.20 -8.86 3.38
CA LEU A 496 24.38 -10.11 4.14
C LEU A 496 23.45 -10.11 5.34
N ARG A 497 22.42 -10.95 5.35
CA ARG A 497 21.48 -11.09 6.47
C ARG A 497 21.68 -12.43 7.15
N LEU A 498 22.19 -12.42 8.38
CA LEU A 498 22.37 -13.62 9.20
C LEU A 498 21.55 -13.47 10.49
N ARG A 499 20.37 -14.09 10.56
CA ARG A 499 19.51 -13.99 11.75
C ARG A 499 19.76 -15.07 12.80
N ARG A 500 20.10 -16.27 12.34
CA ARG A 500 20.29 -17.46 13.21
C ARG A 500 21.57 -18.23 12.88
N ALA A 501 22.31 -17.81 11.86
CA ALA A 501 23.58 -18.37 11.45
C ALA A 501 24.72 -17.47 11.98
N MET A 502 25.67 -18.02 12.73
CA MET A 502 26.81 -17.27 13.26
C MET A 502 28.06 -17.57 12.43
N VAL A 503 28.67 -16.55 11.83
CA VAL A 503 29.96 -16.67 11.12
C VAL A 503 31.08 -16.18 12.05
N PRO A 504 32.20 -16.90 12.21
CA PRO A 504 33.33 -16.44 13.02
C PRO A 504 33.88 -15.08 12.55
N PRO A 505 34.10 -14.08 13.43
CA PRO A 505 34.44 -12.70 13.04
C PRO A 505 35.65 -12.60 12.11
N LEU A 506 36.72 -13.37 12.36
CA LEU A 506 37.93 -13.41 11.52
C LEU A 506 37.66 -13.98 10.11
N LYS A 507 36.77 -14.98 9.99
CA LYS A 507 36.35 -15.50 8.68
C LYS A 507 35.52 -14.45 7.94
N LEU A 508 34.57 -13.83 8.63
CA LEU A 508 33.72 -12.77 8.07
C LEU A 508 34.56 -11.59 7.56
N GLN A 509 35.52 -11.12 8.35
CA GLN A 509 36.48 -10.07 7.97
C GLN A 509 37.29 -10.44 6.73
N LYS A 510 37.74 -11.70 6.61
CA LYS A 510 38.51 -12.16 5.44
C LYS A 510 37.67 -12.11 4.17
N VAL A 511 36.44 -12.62 4.22
CA VAL A 511 35.60 -12.81 3.02
C VAL A 511 34.91 -11.51 2.58
N LEU A 512 34.58 -10.60 3.50
CA LEU A 512 33.97 -9.29 3.19
C LEU A 512 34.98 -8.20 2.83
N ARG A 513 36.29 -8.43 2.99
CA ARG A 513 37.36 -7.43 2.82
C ARG A 513 37.19 -6.57 1.56
N ASP A 514 36.96 -7.20 0.42
CA ASP A 514 36.92 -6.54 -0.89
C ASP A 514 35.62 -5.75 -1.12
N THR A 515 34.52 -6.20 -0.50
CA THR A 515 33.22 -5.49 -0.48
C THR A 515 33.25 -4.26 0.41
N LEU A 516 33.98 -4.32 1.53
CA LEU A 516 34.14 -3.19 2.47
C LEU A 516 35.06 -2.12 1.87
N THR A 517 36.21 -2.50 1.31
CA THR A 517 37.11 -1.56 0.62
C THR A 517 36.50 -0.93 -0.63
N SER A 518 35.49 -1.56 -1.23
CA SER A 518 34.69 -0.98 -2.33
C SER A 518 33.40 -0.28 -1.88
N HIS A 519 33.14 -0.21 -0.57
CA HIS A 519 31.96 0.45 0.03
C HIS A 519 30.60 -0.01 -0.55
N LYS A 520 30.48 -1.31 -0.87
CA LYS A 520 29.27 -1.90 -1.48
C LYS A 520 28.28 -2.48 -0.47
N LEU A 521 28.70 -2.81 0.75
CA LEU A 521 27.83 -3.45 1.74
C LEU A 521 26.86 -2.45 2.36
N HIS A 522 25.58 -2.54 2.02
CA HIS A 522 24.54 -1.65 2.53
C HIS A 522 23.73 -2.26 3.69
N THR A 523 23.65 -3.59 3.75
CA THR A 523 22.95 -4.34 4.80
C THR A 523 23.86 -5.42 5.41
N LEU A 524 23.93 -5.44 6.74
CA LEU A 524 24.63 -6.47 7.51
C LEU A 524 23.82 -6.88 8.75
N ASP A 525 23.31 -8.12 8.80
CA ASP A 525 22.68 -8.67 10.00
C ASP A 525 23.63 -9.67 10.67
N LEU A 526 23.77 -9.56 11.99
CA LEU A 526 24.66 -10.37 12.83
C LEU A 526 23.84 -11.16 13.87
N ALA A 527 24.12 -12.47 13.95
CA ALA A 527 23.64 -13.36 15.00
C ALA A 527 24.77 -13.62 16.01
N PHE A 528 24.45 -13.52 17.30
CA PHE A 528 25.44 -13.52 18.38
C PHE A 528 25.59 -14.88 19.07
N PRO A 529 26.75 -15.17 19.67
CA PRO A 529 26.92 -16.34 20.54
C PRO A 529 26.20 -16.13 21.88
N LEU A 530 25.64 -17.22 22.39
CA LEU A 530 25.13 -17.32 23.76
C LEU A 530 26.26 -17.75 24.70
N ASP A 531 26.23 -17.26 25.95
CA ASP A 531 27.22 -17.60 26.96
C ASP A 531 27.14 -19.09 27.36
N PRO A 532 28.26 -19.81 27.45
CA PRO A 532 28.31 -21.13 28.08
C PRO A 532 27.93 -21.06 29.58
N GLN A 533 27.41 -22.16 30.10
CA GLN A 533 26.97 -22.23 31.49
C GLN A 533 28.15 -22.01 32.45
N GLY A 534 27.99 -21.11 33.43
CA GLY A 534 29.04 -20.76 34.40
C GLY A 534 29.92 -19.58 34.00
N VAL A 535 29.81 -19.05 32.78
CA VAL A 535 30.47 -17.79 32.38
C VAL A 535 29.61 -16.58 32.80
N LEU A 536 30.24 -15.43 33.01
CA LEU A 536 29.54 -14.17 33.30
C LEU A 536 28.59 -13.79 32.14
N GLU A 537 27.31 -13.59 32.49
CA GLU A 537 26.28 -13.17 31.54
C GLU A 537 26.68 -11.90 30.79
N GLY A 538 26.62 -11.98 29.46
CA GLY A 538 26.95 -10.89 28.55
C GLY A 538 28.37 -10.94 27.99
N SER A 539 29.22 -11.85 28.46
CA SER A 539 30.64 -11.88 28.08
C SER A 539 30.85 -12.25 26.61
N GLY A 540 30.14 -13.26 26.10
CA GLY A 540 30.23 -13.77 24.74
C GLY A 540 29.76 -12.73 23.72
N SER A 541 28.60 -12.10 23.94
CA SER A 541 28.13 -11.02 23.04
C SER A 541 29.02 -9.77 23.12
N THR A 542 29.58 -9.45 24.30
CA THR A 542 30.54 -8.34 24.46
C THR A 542 31.81 -8.61 23.65
N LYS A 543 32.42 -9.78 23.82
CA LYS A 543 33.57 -10.22 23.04
C LYS A 543 33.26 -10.23 21.55
N HIS A 544 32.08 -10.69 21.15
CA HIS A 544 31.65 -10.71 19.75
C HIS A 544 31.59 -9.31 19.11
N ILE A 545 31.21 -8.25 19.85
CA ILE A 545 31.33 -6.86 19.35
C ILE A 545 32.79 -6.40 19.26
N GLN A 546 33.63 -6.79 20.22
CA GLN A 546 35.07 -6.44 20.21
C GLN A 546 35.78 -7.10 19.03
N ASP A 547 35.50 -8.38 18.75
CA ASP A 547 36.02 -9.12 17.60
C ASP A 547 35.49 -8.57 16.25
N HIS A 548 34.40 -7.80 16.27
CA HIS A 548 33.83 -7.06 15.13
C HIS A 548 34.26 -5.59 15.05
N ALA A 549 35.25 -5.15 15.85
CA ALA A 549 35.70 -3.75 15.85
C ALA A 549 36.18 -3.23 14.48
N TRP A 550 36.58 -4.13 13.57
CA TRP A 550 36.98 -3.82 12.19
C TRP A 550 35.84 -3.32 11.29
N LEU A 551 34.56 -3.44 11.70
CA LEU A 551 33.42 -2.83 11.01
C LEU A 551 33.23 -1.35 11.36
N ARG A 552 33.83 -0.86 12.45
CA ARG A 552 33.58 0.49 12.96
C ARG A 552 34.04 1.54 11.95
N GLY A 553 33.18 2.52 11.67
CA GLY A 553 33.47 3.60 10.71
C GLY A 553 33.06 3.34 9.26
N GLU A 554 32.53 2.15 8.93
CA GLU A 554 32.13 1.82 7.55
C GLU A 554 30.97 2.71 7.04
N PRO A 555 31.17 3.57 6.02
CA PRO A 555 30.14 4.49 5.55
C PRO A 555 29.08 3.84 4.64
N ALA A 556 29.33 2.65 4.06
CA ALA A 556 28.40 2.01 3.14
C ALA A 556 27.14 1.45 3.82
N ILE A 557 27.27 1.04 5.09
CA ILE A 557 26.23 0.32 5.84
C ILE A 557 25.13 1.28 6.26
N ARG A 558 23.92 1.04 5.73
CA ARG A 558 22.71 1.80 6.06
C ARG A 558 21.72 1.02 6.92
N SER A 559 21.83 -0.31 6.94
CA SER A 559 20.96 -1.15 7.76
C SER A 559 21.72 -2.27 8.45
N ILE A 560 21.43 -2.44 9.75
CA ILE A 560 22.00 -3.49 10.58
C ILE A 560 20.87 -4.28 11.24
N GLY A 561 20.98 -5.62 11.21
CA GLY A 561 20.17 -6.52 12.02
C GLY A 561 20.98 -7.14 13.16
N LEU A 562 20.39 -7.28 14.34
CA LEU A 562 21.04 -7.85 15.53
C LEU A 562 20.11 -8.88 16.17
N SER A 563 20.62 -10.08 16.38
CA SER A 563 19.81 -11.22 16.81
C SER A 563 20.55 -12.20 17.72
N GLU A 564 19.78 -12.94 18.52
CA GLU A 564 20.26 -13.97 19.48
C GLU A 564 21.30 -13.45 20.52
N PHE A 565 21.39 -12.13 20.73
CA PHE A 565 22.36 -11.51 21.63
C PHE A 565 21.89 -11.46 23.09
N ARG A 566 22.85 -11.52 24.02
CA ARG A 566 22.66 -11.22 25.45
C ARG A 566 23.87 -10.44 25.95
N PHE A 567 23.67 -9.21 26.44
CA PHE A 567 24.69 -8.45 27.18
C PHE A 567 24.33 -8.39 28.66
N ARG A 568 25.26 -7.88 29.48
CA ARG A 568 25.15 -7.81 30.94
C ARG A 568 23.85 -7.12 31.39
N SER A 569 23.14 -7.74 32.32
CA SER A 569 21.99 -7.15 33.02
C SER A 569 22.35 -5.84 33.75
N TYR A 570 21.46 -4.85 33.71
CA TYR A 570 21.57 -3.54 34.39
C TYR A 570 22.94 -2.81 34.28
N PRO A 571 23.34 -2.33 33.08
CA PRO A 571 24.53 -1.49 32.93
C PRO A 571 24.39 -0.18 33.71
N LYS A 572 25.44 0.22 34.44
CA LYS A 572 25.44 1.45 35.27
C LYS A 572 25.76 2.71 34.46
N THR A 573 26.45 2.56 33.34
CA THR A 573 26.82 3.66 32.43
C THR A 573 26.49 3.30 30.98
N ILE A 574 26.47 4.30 30.09
CA ILE A 574 26.34 4.05 28.64
C ILE A 574 27.63 3.40 28.09
N ASP A 575 28.79 3.66 28.70
CA ASP A 575 30.07 3.07 28.28
C ASP A 575 30.17 1.58 28.61
N GLU A 576 29.47 1.11 29.64
CA GLU A 576 29.25 -0.34 29.89
C GLU A 576 28.35 -0.99 28.82
N MET A 577 27.62 -0.19 28.01
CA MET A 577 26.81 -0.66 26.88
C MET A 577 27.64 -0.62 25.59
N TYR A 578 28.33 -1.71 25.29
CA TYR A 578 29.15 -1.86 24.08
C TYR A 578 28.37 -1.67 22.77
N LEU A 579 27.07 -1.98 22.74
CA LEU A 579 26.25 -1.93 21.53
C LEU A 579 25.95 -0.49 21.05
N PRO A 580 25.44 0.45 21.89
CA PRO A 580 25.32 1.86 21.53
C PRO A 580 26.59 2.46 20.89
N SER A 581 27.78 2.26 21.49
CA SER A 581 29.02 2.82 20.96
C SER A 581 29.49 2.15 19.66
N PHE A 582 29.08 0.90 19.41
CA PHE A 582 29.31 0.21 18.15
C PHE A 582 28.39 0.76 17.04
N LEU A 583 27.09 0.86 17.31
CA LEU A 583 26.11 1.40 16.34
C LEU A 583 26.35 2.88 16.01
N ALA A 584 26.81 3.68 16.99
CA ALA A 584 27.21 5.08 16.78
C ALA A 584 28.40 5.26 15.82
N SER A 585 29.17 4.20 15.54
CA SER A 585 30.34 4.28 14.65
C SER A 585 29.99 4.23 13.16
N PHE A 586 28.74 3.94 12.79
CA PHE A 586 28.29 3.88 11.39
C PHE A 586 27.62 5.21 11.01
N PRO A 587 28.25 6.06 10.17
CA PRO A 587 27.78 7.44 9.96
C PRO A 587 26.45 7.53 9.19
N ASN A 588 26.12 6.52 8.39
CA ASN A 588 24.94 6.49 7.51
C ASN A 588 23.90 5.44 7.95
N LEU A 589 23.91 5.00 9.22
CA LEU A 589 22.99 3.98 9.71
C LEU A 589 21.55 4.52 9.86
N GLU A 590 20.66 4.10 8.97
CA GLU A 590 19.26 4.56 8.89
C GLU A 590 18.27 3.56 9.50
N ILE A 591 18.55 2.25 9.43
CA ILE A 591 17.58 1.19 9.76
C ILE A 591 18.19 0.13 10.67
N LEU A 592 17.61 -0.06 11.86
CA LEU A 592 18.00 -1.10 12.81
C LEU A 592 16.90 -2.17 12.96
N GLU A 593 17.25 -3.44 12.79
CA GLU A 593 16.43 -4.58 13.24
C GLU A 593 17.05 -5.15 14.51
N ILE A 594 16.34 -5.14 15.65
CA ILE A 594 16.90 -5.54 16.96
C ILE A 594 15.97 -6.51 17.70
N ASN A 595 16.35 -7.79 17.68
CA ASN A 595 15.47 -8.90 18.07
C ASN A 595 16.22 -10.00 18.84
N SER A 596 16.12 -10.01 20.17
CA SER A 596 16.60 -11.13 21.00
C SER A 596 15.47 -11.71 21.86
N SER A 597 15.43 -13.04 21.98
CA SER A 597 14.55 -13.77 22.91
C SER A 597 15.13 -13.88 24.32
N HIS A 598 16.41 -13.52 24.51
CA HIS A 598 17.15 -13.67 25.76
C HIS A 598 17.13 -12.39 26.62
N TYR A 599 16.22 -11.47 26.29
CA TYR A 599 16.12 -10.15 26.90
C TYR A 599 14.74 -9.89 27.49
N GLU A 600 14.68 -9.35 28.69
CA GLU A 600 13.45 -8.77 29.22
C GLU A 600 13.06 -7.49 28.45
N ALA A 601 11.76 -7.29 28.27
CA ALA A 601 11.23 -6.13 27.55
C ALA A 601 11.68 -4.78 28.15
N ARG A 602 11.84 -4.71 29.48
CA ARG A 602 12.34 -3.52 30.19
C ARG A 602 13.81 -3.23 29.87
N GLU A 603 14.67 -4.23 29.94
CA GLU A 603 16.11 -4.08 29.70
C GLU A 603 16.40 -3.71 28.25
N LEU A 604 15.74 -4.37 27.29
CA LEU A 604 15.89 -4.05 25.88
C LEU A 604 15.33 -2.65 25.54
N CYS A 605 14.28 -2.19 26.23
CA CYS A 605 13.80 -0.81 26.12
C CYS A 605 14.90 0.18 26.54
N ILE A 606 15.55 -0.04 27.69
CA ILE A 606 16.67 0.81 28.17
C ILE A 606 17.84 0.81 27.17
N MET A 607 18.16 -0.35 26.59
CA MET A 607 19.20 -0.46 25.56
C MET A 607 18.86 0.34 24.30
N ILE A 608 17.63 0.26 23.79
CA ILE A 608 17.20 1.05 22.63
C ILE A 608 17.15 2.55 22.97
N GLU A 609 16.70 2.93 24.18
CA GLU A 609 16.78 4.31 24.67
C GLU A 609 18.23 4.84 24.72
N ALA A 610 19.23 3.99 24.96
CA ALA A 610 20.64 4.36 24.90
C ALA A 610 21.15 4.49 23.45
N ILE A 611 20.77 3.56 22.55
CA ILE A 611 21.10 3.62 21.12
C ILE A 611 20.56 4.91 20.48
N LEU A 612 19.31 5.29 20.77
CA LEU A 612 18.66 6.51 20.25
C LEU A 612 19.33 7.82 20.66
N LYS A 613 20.16 7.82 21.73
CA LYS A 613 20.90 9.00 22.18
C LYS A 613 22.22 9.21 21.45
N VAL A 614 22.75 8.18 20.79
CA VAL A 614 24.09 8.18 20.19
C VAL A 614 24.08 7.84 18.68
N THR A 615 22.90 7.72 18.07
CA THR A 615 22.73 7.38 16.66
C THR A 615 21.70 8.28 15.97
N HIS A 616 21.69 8.28 14.63
CA HIS A 616 20.74 9.02 13.80
C HIS A 616 19.78 8.08 13.02
N ILE A 617 19.43 6.94 13.63
CA ILE A 617 18.56 5.91 13.05
C ILE A 617 17.16 6.50 12.76
N GLN A 618 16.61 6.20 11.59
CA GLN A 618 15.28 6.64 11.15
C GLN A 618 14.19 5.61 11.44
N ARG A 619 14.49 4.30 11.36
CA ARG A 619 13.52 3.21 11.59
C ARG A 619 14.08 2.11 12.47
N ILE A 620 13.25 1.60 13.39
CA ILE A 620 13.56 0.45 14.24
C ILE A 620 12.49 -0.64 14.03
N TYR A 621 12.94 -1.84 13.65
CA TYR A 621 12.14 -3.06 13.58
C TYR A 621 12.41 -3.91 14.83
N GLN A 622 11.36 -4.24 15.58
CA GLN A 622 11.47 -5.11 16.77
C GLN A 622 10.21 -5.95 17.03
N ARG A 623 10.38 -7.16 17.57
CA ARG A 623 9.30 -8.09 17.95
C ARG A 623 9.36 -8.61 19.40
N THR A 624 10.27 -8.10 20.22
CA THR A 624 10.46 -8.56 21.61
C THR A 624 9.65 -7.73 22.62
N ILE A 625 9.65 -6.41 22.49
CA ILE A 625 9.11 -5.47 23.48
C ILE A 625 7.63 -5.20 23.20
N HIS A 626 6.77 -5.72 24.06
CA HIS A 626 5.31 -5.64 23.98
C HIS A 626 4.70 -5.04 25.26
N GLY A 627 3.39 -4.77 25.25
CA GLY A 627 2.67 -4.21 26.39
C GLY A 627 3.12 -2.79 26.75
N GLU A 628 3.07 -2.45 28.05
CA GLU A 628 3.39 -1.13 28.59
C GLU A 628 4.79 -0.62 28.17
N TRP A 629 5.79 -1.50 28.15
CA TRP A 629 7.14 -1.16 27.70
C TRP A 629 7.20 -0.87 26.18
N GLY A 630 6.35 -1.51 25.38
CA GLY A 630 6.19 -1.19 23.96
C GLY A 630 5.58 0.19 23.73
N ASP A 631 4.59 0.57 24.55
CA ASP A 631 4.00 1.92 24.52
C ASP A 631 4.97 2.99 25.02
N LYS A 632 5.78 2.68 26.04
CA LYS A 632 6.88 3.55 26.49
C LYS A 632 7.91 3.75 25.37
N LEU A 633 8.36 2.67 24.75
CA LEU A 633 9.33 2.73 23.65
C LEU A 633 8.79 3.56 22.47
N ARG A 634 7.52 3.38 22.11
CA ARG A 634 6.85 4.17 21.06
C ARG A 634 6.83 5.68 21.35
N LYS A 635 6.67 6.07 22.62
CA LYS A 635 6.76 7.48 23.04
C LYS A 635 8.19 8.01 22.88
N VAL A 636 9.20 7.25 23.32
CA VAL A 636 10.61 7.69 23.23
C VAL A 636 11.09 7.76 21.78
N THR A 637 10.81 6.75 20.95
CA THR A 637 11.15 6.80 19.51
C THR A 637 10.48 7.99 18.83
N GLY A 638 9.21 8.28 19.17
CA GLY A 638 8.49 9.45 18.68
C GLY A 638 9.13 10.79 19.08
N MET A 639 9.68 10.90 20.30
CA MET A 639 10.42 12.09 20.73
C MET A 639 11.73 12.31 19.95
N HIS A 640 12.36 11.23 19.49
CA HIS A 640 13.57 11.26 18.67
C HIS A 640 13.27 11.30 17.15
N GLY A 641 11.99 11.33 16.73
CA GLY A 641 11.60 11.33 15.32
C GLY A 641 11.76 9.99 14.60
N VAL A 642 11.89 8.89 15.34
CA VAL A 642 12.19 7.55 14.83
C VAL A 642 10.92 6.71 14.67
N GLU A 643 10.79 6.03 13.54
CA GLU A 643 9.66 5.15 13.23
C GLU A 643 9.85 3.76 13.89
N LEU A 644 8.98 3.42 14.85
CA LEU A 644 8.99 2.12 15.52
C LEU A 644 7.98 1.15 14.89
N ILE A 645 8.50 0.18 14.15
CA ILE A 645 7.75 -0.83 13.42
C ILE A 645 7.76 -2.14 14.21
N TRP A 646 6.59 -2.73 14.41
CA TRP A 646 6.45 -4.03 15.05
C TRP A 646 6.69 -5.17 14.05
N GLY A 647 7.53 -6.13 14.42
CA GLY A 647 7.90 -7.27 13.60
C GLY A 647 9.30 -7.16 13.01
N ASP A 648 9.56 -8.02 12.03
CA ASP A 648 10.83 -8.14 11.34
C ASP A 648 10.93 -7.17 10.15
N ARG A 649 12.15 -6.78 9.75
CA ARG A 649 12.37 -6.03 8.51
C ARG A 649 11.99 -6.92 7.31
N PRO A 650 11.15 -6.43 6.38
CA PRO A 650 10.62 -7.25 5.29
C PRO A 650 11.72 -7.88 4.43
N ARG A 651 11.39 -9.01 3.82
CA ARG A 651 12.19 -9.72 2.82
C ARG A 651 11.42 -9.67 1.51
N GLU A 652 11.69 -8.65 0.70
CA GLU A 652 11.08 -8.53 -0.62
C GLU A 652 11.54 -9.68 -1.52
N TRP A 653 10.62 -10.27 -2.27
CA TRP A 653 10.92 -11.27 -3.29
C TRP A 653 9.98 -11.10 -4.50
N PRO A 654 10.50 -11.13 -5.75
CA PRO A 654 11.92 -11.12 -6.09
C PRO A 654 12.60 -9.81 -5.63
N LEU A 655 13.89 -9.88 -5.28
CA LEU A 655 14.67 -8.73 -4.89
C LEU A 655 14.85 -7.80 -6.10
N LYS A 656 14.68 -6.49 -5.90
CA LYS A 656 15.06 -5.50 -6.91
C LYS A 656 16.57 -5.34 -6.86
N ILE A 657 17.22 -5.90 -7.86
CA ILE A 657 18.65 -5.72 -8.08
C ILE A 657 18.79 -4.56 -9.05
N ASP A 658 19.08 -3.38 -8.52
CA ASP A 658 19.54 -2.26 -9.34
C ASP A 658 20.91 -2.66 -9.92
N ASP A 659 21.13 -2.56 -11.23
CA ASP A 659 22.44 -2.89 -11.83
C ASP A 659 23.52 -1.87 -11.42
#